data_AF-A0A958HGG5-F1
#
_entry.id   AF-A0A958HGG5-F1
#
_cell.length_a   1.000
_cell.length_b   1.000
_cell.length_c   1.000
_cell.angle_alpha   90.00
_cell.angle_beta   90.00
_cell.angle_gamma   90.00
#
_symmetry.space_group_name_H-M   'P 1'
#
loop_
_entity.id
_entity.type
_entity.pdbx_description
1 polymer ?
#
loop_
_entity_poly.entity_id
_entity_poly.type
_entity_poly.pdbx_seq_one_letter_code
_entity_poly.pdbx_strand_id
1 'polypeptide(L)'
;MEQFPQSAKDETDAQSVSKILSRSDPAELPAMRTSLSFLTYAGAEMATALQKRNQEYDDLKAVMSAFPPEWIEAARGGGDLPDLGELRRELEAARDQRIDLQAQLAERERELADLQAQLAEQQALLETQVVREDEADAAVDLAARVQTLEADIEAAQLAVAATEDTIRERDAELDDLEVQLAALNDELTAMLPPPAASEVEEQVVQAEVAAAQDGAQLLEEDASVTPEETPVAEEEPVAVEEPFVAEEAAVIDGRERRAIKLGALFASVAAVGQYNQQIAEALQIAGDQVDTLKGQLFAVQADRMALDADLQEKNQGLADSQAEVETLQTERESLTAQIDELTAQSSAVQTDLDAANASLAETQAQLAARENELAEINVQIDSLCQQLGVTTEEATVAAPDEEAAAEPEAAASEEAAPDAETEGEQTSDDADQETKVAPKLMGIGALAAGIHALSDTDKAQAAQITALAAQAESLTAEKAALEEQVAQQEQTIADLNGQIETLEAMVADLQSQLDASQTALADLRDQVDAAQVALQGIAPVEEEAETDEEGRPVAKAASLATLATAAAAAIHRNKSQEDDLQAQITAYDTQTQDQAAQIESLTAQVTDLQTNLDAMTTARDDLDFTLKNKEQELADYNDRFLTLQGEVNSLASEKSGLETALQLKDEELAQLQEQFAANEADLAQVQEAVTGSTGTRMVGVAGVTAGAAAAAALQEKDEQLAETAAQLAALQEQLAAQSGELEETRSQLASAAPFQEAAQMADKLAQMPPIKRGAATAAVLAGVQPYFVPGVQALNDIHGVGQAFQQRFYKAGIGTYWEVSTLSNEAIQESLQIPEIQLDRVDYNGIRSSAYQWASQTDTIGALWAVERIDDFEELPGIGAAFEKRLYMAGIFTYQQLADAGRDRLAEIIDAPEFRQPDYGQ
;
A
#
# COMPACT_ATOMS: atom_id res chain seq x y z
N MET A 1 52.20 -38.31 -21.79
CA MET A 1 51.66 -39.68 -21.95
C MET A 1 50.61 -39.82 -20.87
N GLU A 2 49.40 -40.31 -21.12
CA GLU A 2 48.87 -40.97 -22.32
C GLU A 2 47.62 -40.24 -22.87
N GLN A 3 47.11 -40.63 -24.04
CA GLN A 3 45.83 -40.17 -24.59
C GLN A 3 44.94 -41.40 -24.82
N PHE A 4 43.75 -41.42 -24.21
CA PHE A 4 42.75 -42.45 -24.51
C PHE A 4 42.04 -42.18 -25.84
N PRO A 5 41.76 -43.22 -26.66
CA PRO A 5 41.13 -43.06 -27.96
C PRO A 5 39.61 -42.89 -27.85
N GLN A 6 39.06 -41.88 -28.52
CA GLN A 6 37.61 -41.75 -28.69
C GLN A 6 37.06 -42.77 -29.70
N SER A 7 35.90 -43.36 -29.40
CA SER A 7 35.29 -44.44 -30.19
C SER A 7 34.53 -43.92 -31.41
N ALA A 8 35.18 -43.91 -32.58
CA ALA A 8 34.52 -43.62 -33.85
C ALA A 8 33.65 -44.81 -34.33
N LYS A 9 32.36 -44.80 -33.97
CA LYS A 9 31.35 -45.76 -34.48
C LYS A 9 29.99 -45.16 -34.85
N ASP A 10 29.52 -44.17 -34.10
CA ASP A 10 28.09 -43.81 -34.06
C ASP A 10 27.58 -43.08 -35.32
N GLU A 11 28.46 -42.51 -36.15
CA GLU A 11 28.08 -41.90 -37.45
C GLU A 11 27.51 -42.90 -38.47
N THR A 12 27.75 -44.20 -38.29
CA THR A 12 27.41 -45.22 -39.30
C THR A 12 25.90 -45.47 -39.39
N ASP A 13 25.19 -45.42 -38.27
CA ASP A 13 23.79 -45.84 -38.19
C ASP A 13 22.82 -44.71 -38.58
N ALA A 14 23.16 -43.44 -38.29
CA ALA A 14 22.40 -42.28 -38.72
C ALA A 14 22.24 -42.19 -40.24
N GLN A 15 23.28 -42.57 -41.01
CA GLN A 15 23.21 -42.60 -42.48
C GLN A 15 22.26 -43.70 -43.00
N SER A 16 22.03 -44.77 -42.24
CA SER A 16 21.17 -45.88 -42.64
C SER A 16 19.70 -45.50 -42.63
N VAL A 17 19.24 -44.78 -41.58
CA VAL A 17 17.84 -44.33 -41.45
C VAL A 17 17.45 -43.35 -42.57
N SER A 18 18.30 -42.36 -42.85
CA SER A 18 18.10 -41.39 -43.93
C SER A 18 17.91 -42.06 -45.31
N LYS A 19 18.70 -43.12 -45.57
CA LYS A 19 18.70 -43.87 -46.84
C LYS A 19 17.51 -44.82 -47.00
N ILE A 20 16.82 -45.14 -45.91
CA ILE A 20 15.55 -45.88 -45.90
C ILE A 20 14.41 -44.89 -46.15
N LEU A 21 14.38 -43.76 -45.41
CA LEU A 21 13.38 -42.69 -45.61
C LEU A 21 13.38 -42.13 -47.03
N SER A 22 14.53 -42.06 -47.71
CA SER A 22 14.64 -41.63 -49.11
C SER A 22 14.11 -42.66 -50.14
N ARG A 23 13.47 -43.75 -49.71
CA ARG A 23 12.95 -44.84 -50.57
C ARG A 23 11.50 -45.24 -50.29
N SER A 24 10.91 -44.81 -49.18
CA SER A 24 9.49 -45.05 -48.89
C SER A 24 8.59 -44.23 -49.82
N ASP A 25 7.44 -44.79 -50.22
CA ASP A 25 6.44 -44.05 -50.99
C ASP A 25 5.80 -42.96 -50.10
N PRO A 26 5.65 -41.71 -50.56
CA PRO A 26 5.02 -40.64 -49.78
C PRO A 26 3.59 -40.96 -49.33
N ALA A 27 2.87 -41.87 -49.99
CA ALA A 27 1.55 -42.33 -49.57
C ALA A 27 1.59 -43.21 -48.30
N GLU A 28 2.71 -43.88 -48.01
CA GLU A 28 2.87 -44.77 -46.84
C GLU A 28 3.40 -44.04 -45.60
N LEU A 29 3.96 -42.83 -45.75
CA LEU A 29 4.52 -42.04 -44.65
C LEU A 29 3.55 -41.81 -43.46
N PRO A 30 2.24 -41.59 -43.64
CA PRO A 30 1.31 -41.51 -42.50
C PRO A 30 1.23 -42.81 -41.71
N ALA A 31 1.15 -43.96 -42.38
CA ALA A 31 1.09 -45.27 -41.74
C ALA A 31 2.42 -45.62 -41.04
N MET A 32 3.57 -45.24 -41.63
CA MET A 32 4.87 -45.35 -40.97
C MET A 32 4.97 -44.47 -39.72
N ARG A 33 4.43 -43.24 -39.75
CA ARG A 33 4.37 -42.36 -38.56
C ARG A 33 3.51 -42.95 -37.44
N THR A 34 2.32 -43.47 -37.76
CA THR A 34 1.46 -44.15 -36.77
C THR A 34 2.13 -45.40 -36.19
N SER A 35 2.86 -46.15 -37.03
CA SER A 35 3.62 -47.33 -36.57
C SER A 35 4.80 -46.96 -35.67
N LEU A 36 5.48 -45.85 -35.97
CA LEU A 36 6.58 -45.32 -35.16
C LEU A 36 6.10 -44.75 -33.82
N SER A 37 4.99 -44.00 -33.80
CA SER A 37 4.43 -43.51 -32.54
C SER A 37 3.93 -44.66 -31.66
N PHE A 38 3.32 -45.70 -32.24
CA PHE A 38 2.94 -46.91 -31.50
C PHE A 38 4.15 -47.67 -30.94
N LEU A 39 5.25 -47.78 -31.70
CA LEU A 39 6.51 -48.37 -31.22
C LEU A 39 7.19 -47.51 -30.14
N THR A 40 7.10 -46.19 -30.24
CA THR A 40 7.64 -45.26 -29.22
C THR A 40 6.85 -45.38 -27.92
N TYR A 41 5.51 -45.45 -28.01
CA TYR A 41 4.61 -45.64 -26.88
C TYR A 41 4.82 -47.01 -26.21
N ALA A 42 4.85 -48.10 -26.98
CA ALA A 42 5.16 -49.43 -26.45
C ALA A 42 6.59 -49.53 -25.86
N GLY A 43 7.54 -48.77 -26.40
CA GLY A 43 8.88 -48.62 -25.83
C GLY A 43 8.87 -47.91 -24.48
N ALA A 44 8.05 -46.87 -24.32
CA ALA A 44 7.85 -46.17 -23.04
C ALA A 44 7.13 -47.06 -22.00
N GLU A 45 6.09 -47.79 -22.40
CA GLU A 45 5.45 -48.79 -21.53
C GLU A 45 6.45 -49.87 -21.07
N MET A 46 7.28 -50.38 -21.99
CA MET A 46 8.30 -51.38 -21.65
C MET A 46 9.41 -50.82 -20.74
N ALA A 47 9.80 -49.55 -20.93
CA ALA A 47 10.74 -48.87 -20.03
C ALA A 47 10.15 -48.70 -18.62
N THR A 48 8.89 -48.26 -18.53
CA THR A 48 8.15 -48.12 -17.26
C THR A 48 7.97 -49.47 -16.56
N ALA A 49 7.67 -50.53 -17.31
CA ALA A 49 7.58 -51.89 -16.78
C ALA A 49 8.93 -52.43 -16.28
N LEU A 50 10.04 -52.12 -16.97
CA LEU A 50 11.39 -52.47 -16.52
C LEU A 50 11.81 -51.67 -15.28
N GLN A 51 11.49 -50.37 -15.21
CA GLN A 51 11.73 -49.53 -14.03
C GLN A 51 10.96 -50.07 -12.83
N LYS A 52 9.65 -50.33 -12.98
CA LYS A 52 8.83 -50.95 -11.92
C LYS A 52 9.40 -52.29 -11.47
N ARG A 53 9.82 -53.15 -12.41
CA ARG A 53 10.39 -54.46 -12.04
C ARG A 53 11.77 -54.34 -11.37
N ASN A 54 12.56 -53.30 -11.67
CA ASN A 54 13.81 -53.05 -10.94
C ASN A 54 13.49 -52.57 -9.52
N GLN A 55 12.51 -51.69 -9.36
CA GLN A 55 12.04 -51.24 -8.04
C GLN A 55 11.48 -52.40 -7.21
N GLU A 56 10.70 -53.32 -7.80
CA GLU A 56 10.29 -54.58 -7.16
C GLU A 56 11.48 -55.47 -6.72
N TYR A 57 12.63 -55.40 -7.41
CA TYR A 57 13.87 -56.11 -7.02
C TYR A 57 14.61 -55.39 -5.90
N ASP A 58 14.66 -54.05 -5.91
CA ASP A 58 15.30 -53.26 -4.85
C ASP A 58 14.45 -53.25 -3.55
N ASP A 59 13.12 -53.27 -3.66
CA ASP A 59 12.20 -53.50 -2.53
C ASP A 59 12.43 -54.90 -1.91
N LEU A 60 12.52 -55.94 -2.75
CA LEU A 60 12.86 -57.31 -2.30
C LEU A 60 14.22 -57.36 -1.59
N LYS A 61 15.20 -56.64 -2.12
CA LYS A 61 16.55 -56.53 -1.55
C LYS A 61 16.54 -55.77 -0.23
N ALA A 62 15.76 -54.68 -0.12
CA ALA A 62 15.57 -53.91 1.10
C ALA A 62 14.94 -54.77 2.21
N VAL A 63 13.87 -55.52 1.89
CA VAL A 63 13.26 -56.51 2.80
C VAL A 63 14.27 -57.60 3.19
N MET A 64 15.10 -58.08 2.26
CA MET A 64 16.15 -59.06 2.57
C MET A 64 17.26 -58.50 3.47
N SER A 65 17.57 -57.20 3.41
CA SER A 65 18.49 -56.54 4.36
C SER A 65 17.86 -56.12 5.69
N ALA A 66 16.52 -56.06 5.76
CA ALA A 66 15.79 -55.72 6.99
C ALA A 66 15.59 -56.90 7.95
N PHE A 67 15.95 -58.13 7.55
CA PHE A 67 15.98 -59.26 8.48
C PHE A 67 17.12 -59.06 9.51
N PRO A 68 16.85 -59.21 10.82
CA PRO A 68 17.88 -59.10 11.85
C PRO A 68 19.07 -60.04 11.57
N PRO A 69 20.32 -59.58 11.74
CA PRO A 69 21.49 -60.42 11.46
C PRO A 69 21.51 -61.70 12.31
N GLU A 70 20.96 -61.64 13.52
CA GLU A 70 20.75 -62.78 14.42
C GLU A 70 19.98 -63.94 13.75
N TRP A 71 19.01 -63.66 12.88
CA TRP A 71 18.25 -64.71 12.17
C TRP A 71 19.07 -65.34 11.05
N ILE A 72 19.93 -64.56 10.40
CA ILE A 72 20.87 -65.04 9.37
C ILE A 72 21.95 -65.92 10.02
N GLU A 73 22.40 -65.56 11.23
CA GLU A 73 23.32 -66.39 12.02
C GLU A 73 22.64 -67.63 12.60
N ALA A 74 21.44 -67.53 13.17
CA ALA A 74 20.69 -68.69 13.68
C ALA A 74 20.43 -69.74 12.56
N ALA A 75 20.05 -69.27 11.37
CA ALA A 75 19.85 -70.12 10.19
C ALA A 75 21.14 -70.76 9.65
N ARG A 76 22.33 -70.20 9.95
CA ARG A 76 23.64 -70.80 9.63
C ARG A 76 24.17 -71.71 10.73
N GLY A 77 23.96 -71.36 12.00
CA GLY A 77 24.44 -72.08 13.18
C GLY A 77 23.56 -73.25 13.60
N GLY A 78 22.30 -73.31 13.14
CA GLY A 78 21.34 -74.34 13.55
C GLY A 78 20.75 -74.12 14.93
N GLY A 79 20.61 -72.86 15.35
CA GLY A 79 19.85 -72.49 16.55
C GLY A 79 18.34 -72.67 16.35
N ASP A 80 17.58 -72.70 17.45
CA ASP A 80 16.12 -72.70 17.38
C ASP A 80 15.63 -71.39 16.75
N LEU A 81 14.96 -71.49 15.60
CA LEU A 81 14.32 -70.32 14.96
C LEU A 81 13.12 -69.85 15.81
N PRO A 82 12.81 -68.53 15.82
CA PRO A 82 11.58 -68.02 16.41
C PRO A 82 10.34 -68.69 15.79
N ASP A 83 9.26 -68.81 16.57
CA ASP A 83 8.04 -69.49 16.12
C ASP A 83 7.46 -68.80 14.88
N LEU A 84 7.52 -69.48 13.74
CA LEU A 84 6.96 -69.03 12.47
C LEU A 84 5.44 -68.79 12.56
N GLY A 85 4.76 -69.37 13.54
CA GLY A 85 3.36 -69.07 13.87
C GLY A 85 3.12 -67.73 14.55
N GLU A 86 4.14 -67.12 15.17
CA GLU A 86 4.13 -65.76 15.74
C GLU A 86 4.38 -64.73 14.63
N LEU A 87 5.52 -64.86 13.94
CA LEU A 87 5.91 -64.00 12.82
C LEU A 87 4.87 -63.97 11.70
N ARG A 88 4.14 -65.07 11.48
CA ARG A 88 3.04 -65.10 10.51
C ARG A 88 1.83 -64.28 10.96
N ARG A 89 1.50 -64.25 12.25
CA ARG A 89 0.43 -63.39 12.79
C ARG A 89 0.81 -61.92 12.72
N GLU A 90 2.06 -61.59 13.04
CA GLU A 90 2.57 -60.22 12.93
C GLU A 90 2.60 -59.73 11.47
N LEU A 91 3.05 -60.57 10.53
CA LEU A 91 3.04 -60.25 9.10
C LEU A 91 1.62 -60.13 8.51
N GLU A 92 0.67 -60.92 9.00
CA GLU A 92 -0.73 -60.88 8.57
C GLU A 92 -1.43 -59.62 9.14
N ALA A 93 -1.18 -59.27 10.41
CA ALA A 93 -1.65 -58.01 11.01
C ALA A 93 -1.03 -56.75 10.36
N ALA A 94 0.28 -56.75 10.09
CA ALA A 94 0.95 -55.64 9.39
C ALA A 94 0.49 -55.51 7.93
N ARG A 95 0.04 -56.61 7.32
CA ARG A 95 -0.60 -56.59 5.99
C ARG A 95 -1.98 -55.99 6.03
N ASP A 96 -2.79 -56.33 7.03
CA ASP A 96 -4.14 -55.78 7.19
C ASP A 96 -4.05 -54.27 7.51
N GLN A 97 -3.18 -53.85 8.43
CA GLN A 97 -2.87 -52.43 8.67
C GLN A 97 -2.42 -51.69 7.40
N ARG A 98 -1.62 -52.34 6.53
CA ARG A 98 -1.25 -51.76 5.22
C ARG A 98 -2.45 -51.63 4.28
N ILE A 99 -3.42 -52.54 4.32
CA ILE A 99 -4.64 -52.45 3.52
C ILE A 99 -5.50 -51.28 4.00
N ASP A 100 -5.63 -51.09 5.31
CA ASP A 100 -6.37 -49.97 5.91
C ASP A 100 -5.72 -48.61 5.55
N LEU A 101 -4.39 -48.50 5.68
CA LEU A 101 -3.64 -47.31 5.24
C LEU A 101 -3.76 -47.05 3.72
N GLN A 102 -3.88 -48.09 2.89
CA GLN A 102 -4.13 -47.94 1.46
C GLN A 102 -5.57 -47.54 1.13
N ALA A 103 -6.55 -47.91 1.98
CA ALA A 103 -7.92 -47.41 1.87
C ALA A 103 -7.98 -45.91 2.22
N GLN A 104 -7.38 -45.51 3.34
CA GLN A 104 -7.27 -44.11 3.77
C GLN A 104 -6.57 -43.22 2.72
N LEU A 105 -5.48 -43.69 2.11
CA LEU A 105 -4.83 -42.97 1.01
C LEU A 105 -5.78 -42.78 -0.20
N ALA A 106 -6.55 -43.81 -0.58
CA ALA A 106 -7.51 -43.74 -1.68
C ALA A 106 -8.78 -42.91 -1.35
N GLU A 107 -8.97 -42.56 -0.08
CA GLU A 107 -10.01 -41.66 0.42
C GLU A 107 -9.52 -40.21 0.38
N ARG A 108 -8.33 -39.93 0.94
CA ARG A 108 -7.64 -38.63 0.81
C ARG A 108 -7.36 -38.25 -0.65
N GLU A 109 -7.06 -39.21 -1.53
CA GLU A 109 -6.94 -38.98 -2.98
C GLU A 109 -8.26 -38.54 -3.65
N ARG A 110 -9.43 -38.92 -3.11
CA ARG A 110 -10.73 -38.39 -3.57
C ARG A 110 -10.98 -36.99 -3.03
N GLU A 111 -10.77 -36.77 -1.73
CA GLU A 111 -10.94 -35.45 -1.11
C GLU A 111 -10.12 -34.39 -1.85
N LEU A 112 -8.86 -34.69 -2.19
CA LEU A 112 -8.00 -33.81 -2.97
C LEU A 112 -8.52 -33.57 -4.40
N ALA A 113 -9.14 -34.56 -5.04
CA ALA A 113 -9.74 -34.42 -6.37
C ALA A 113 -11.02 -33.56 -6.33
N ASP A 114 -11.87 -33.75 -5.31
CA ASP A 114 -13.10 -32.98 -5.12
C ASP A 114 -12.80 -31.52 -4.71
N LEU A 115 -11.79 -31.30 -3.85
CA LEU A 115 -11.28 -29.95 -3.53
C LEU A 115 -10.67 -29.25 -4.75
N GLN A 116 -9.92 -29.98 -5.60
CA GLN A 116 -9.42 -29.42 -6.87
C GLN A 116 -10.56 -29.07 -7.83
N ALA A 117 -11.64 -29.85 -7.86
CA ALA A 117 -12.83 -29.53 -8.65
C ALA A 117 -13.55 -28.27 -8.13
N GLN A 118 -13.73 -28.13 -6.81
CA GLN A 118 -14.30 -26.94 -6.18
C GLN A 118 -13.46 -25.68 -6.43
N LEU A 119 -12.13 -25.79 -6.35
CA LEU A 119 -11.22 -24.67 -6.62
C LEU A 119 -11.27 -24.24 -8.09
N ALA A 120 -11.37 -25.19 -9.03
CA ALA A 120 -11.58 -24.89 -10.45
C ALA A 120 -12.96 -24.26 -10.73
N GLU A 121 -14.01 -24.66 -10.01
CA GLU A 121 -15.33 -24.05 -10.10
C GLU A 121 -15.32 -22.60 -9.57
N GLN A 122 -14.67 -22.34 -8.43
CA GLN A 122 -14.49 -20.97 -7.92
C GLN A 122 -13.66 -20.09 -8.86
N GLN A 123 -12.60 -20.62 -9.47
CA GLN A 123 -11.81 -19.89 -10.47
C GLN A 123 -12.65 -19.49 -11.70
N ALA A 124 -13.46 -20.42 -12.23
CA ALA A 124 -14.37 -20.12 -13.34
C ALA A 124 -15.48 -19.10 -12.94
N LEU A 125 -15.91 -19.11 -11.69
CA LEU A 125 -16.89 -18.17 -11.15
C LEU A 125 -16.28 -16.76 -11.02
N LEU A 126 -15.04 -16.66 -10.52
CA LEU A 126 -14.26 -15.41 -10.46
C LEU A 126 -13.97 -14.83 -11.85
N GLU A 127 -13.53 -15.63 -12.83
CA GLU A 127 -13.38 -15.18 -14.23
C GLU A 127 -14.72 -14.63 -14.79
N THR A 128 -15.85 -15.21 -14.38
CA THR A 128 -17.19 -14.76 -14.76
C THR A 128 -17.67 -13.53 -13.99
N GLN A 129 -17.04 -13.17 -12.87
CA GLN A 129 -17.29 -11.90 -12.15
C GLN A 129 -16.48 -10.76 -12.74
N VAL A 130 -15.16 -10.93 -12.94
CA VAL A 130 -14.28 -9.91 -13.51
C VAL A 130 -14.79 -9.43 -14.88
N VAL A 131 -15.20 -10.35 -15.76
CA VAL A 131 -15.77 -9.99 -17.08
C VAL A 131 -17.09 -9.19 -16.96
N ARG A 132 -17.86 -9.35 -15.88
CA ARG A 132 -19.06 -8.51 -15.63
C ARG A 132 -18.73 -7.16 -15.03
N GLU A 133 -17.66 -7.06 -14.26
CA GLU A 133 -17.17 -5.80 -13.70
C GLU A 133 -16.57 -4.95 -14.84
N ASP A 134 -15.75 -5.53 -15.72
CA ASP A 134 -15.31 -4.93 -16.98
C ASP A 134 -16.49 -4.43 -17.85
N GLU A 135 -17.56 -5.25 -18.00
CA GLU A 135 -18.77 -4.86 -18.74
C GLU A 135 -19.60 -3.78 -18.03
N ALA A 136 -19.58 -3.72 -16.70
CA ALA A 136 -20.30 -2.73 -15.90
C ALA A 136 -19.60 -1.37 -15.92
N ASP A 137 -18.29 -1.34 -15.72
CA ASP A 137 -17.50 -0.10 -15.78
C ASP A 137 -17.52 0.47 -17.20
N ALA A 138 -17.41 -0.36 -18.24
CA ALA A 138 -17.59 0.08 -19.62
C ALA A 138 -19.01 0.64 -19.89
N ALA A 139 -20.04 0.19 -19.16
CA ALA A 139 -21.39 0.75 -19.25
C ALA A 139 -21.56 2.07 -18.47
N VAL A 140 -20.89 2.23 -17.32
CA VAL A 140 -20.82 3.49 -16.57
C VAL A 140 -20.09 4.56 -17.39
N ASP A 141 -18.96 4.20 -17.99
CA ASP A 141 -18.15 5.08 -18.84
C ASP A 141 -18.93 5.50 -20.10
N LEU A 142 -19.70 4.57 -20.69
CA LEU A 142 -20.61 4.88 -21.79
C LEU A 142 -21.76 5.81 -21.35
N ALA A 143 -22.32 5.62 -20.16
CA ALA A 143 -23.38 6.48 -19.62
C ALA A 143 -22.89 7.91 -19.34
N ALA A 144 -21.71 8.07 -18.73
CA ALA A 144 -21.08 9.37 -18.50
C ALA A 144 -20.81 10.11 -19.83
N ARG A 145 -20.37 9.38 -20.86
CA ARG A 145 -20.15 9.93 -22.21
C ARG A 145 -21.45 10.28 -22.93
N VAL A 146 -22.54 9.55 -22.70
CA VAL A 146 -23.89 9.94 -23.19
C VAL A 146 -24.35 11.21 -22.49
N GLN A 147 -24.25 11.31 -21.16
CA GLN A 147 -24.65 12.49 -20.40
C GLN A 147 -23.85 13.74 -20.81
N THR A 148 -22.56 13.59 -21.10
CA THR A 148 -21.71 14.68 -21.63
C THR A 148 -22.20 15.12 -23.02
N LEU A 149 -22.51 14.16 -23.91
CA LEU A 149 -23.04 14.46 -25.26
C LEU A 149 -24.44 15.10 -25.20
N GLU A 150 -25.28 14.74 -24.23
CA GLU A 150 -26.57 15.40 -24.00
C GLU A 150 -26.39 16.86 -23.57
N ALA A 151 -25.45 17.14 -22.65
CA ALA A 151 -25.10 18.50 -22.24
C ALA A 151 -24.50 19.34 -23.40
N ASP A 152 -23.62 18.75 -24.22
CA ASP A 152 -23.09 19.40 -25.44
C ASP A 152 -24.21 19.72 -26.44
N ILE A 153 -25.20 18.82 -26.57
CA ILE A 153 -26.37 19.02 -27.45
C ILE A 153 -27.28 20.14 -26.92
N GLU A 154 -27.52 20.25 -25.61
CA GLU A 154 -28.27 21.36 -25.03
C GLU A 154 -27.53 22.69 -25.18
N ALA A 155 -26.22 22.71 -24.93
CA ALA A 155 -25.37 23.90 -25.12
C ALA A 155 -25.37 24.35 -26.59
N ALA A 156 -25.28 23.41 -27.55
CA ALA A 156 -25.38 23.70 -28.97
C ALA A 156 -26.77 24.23 -29.38
N GLN A 157 -27.86 23.69 -28.83
CA GLN A 157 -29.21 24.21 -29.06
C GLN A 157 -29.39 25.64 -28.54
N LEU A 158 -28.85 25.93 -27.35
CA LEU A 158 -28.89 27.28 -26.76
C LEU A 158 -28.06 28.29 -27.58
N ALA A 159 -26.90 27.87 -28.11
CA ALA A 159 -26.11 28.67 -29.05
C ALA A 159 -26.83 28.92 -30.38
N VAL A 160 -27.56 27.94 -30.90
CA VAL A 160 -28.41 28.12 -32.09
C VAL A 160 -29.53 29.12 -31.81
N ALA A 161 -30.23 29.02 -30.68
CA ALA A 161 -31.27 29.98 -30.30
C ALA A 161 -30.72 31.43 -30.22
N ALA A 162 -29.56 31.62 -29.60
CA ALA A 162 -28.91 32.94 -29.52
C ALA A 162 -28.49 33.50 -30.89
N THR A 163 -28.07 32.64 -31.84
CA THR A 163 -27.78 33.09 -33.20
C THR A 163 -29.05 33.38 -34.02
N GLU A 164 -30.17 32.67 -33.81
CA GLU A 164 -31.45 33.04 -34.40
C GLU A 164 -31.94 34.41 -33.91
N ASP A 165 -31.83 34.71 -32.61
CA ASP A 165 -32.22 36.04 -32.08
C ASP A 165 -31.29 37.15 -32.58
N THR A 166 -30.00 36.86 -32.77
CA THR A 166 -29.05 37.79 -33.41
C THR A 166 -29.42 38.06 -34.87
N ILE A 167 -29.92 37.05 -35.60
CA ILE A 167 -30.42 37.21 -36.97
C ILE A 167 -31.70 38.06 -36.97
N ARG A 168 -32.65 37.81 -36.05
CA ARG A 168 -33.88 38.63 -35.90
C ARG A 168 -33.58 40.10 -35.62
N GLU A 169 -32.55 40.39 -34.83
CA GLU A 169 -32.08 41.77 -34.60
C GLU A 169 -31.53 42.41 -35.89
N ARG A 170 -30.67 41.71 -36.64
CA ARG A 170 -30.10 42.21 -37.90
C ARG A 170 -31.17 42.36 -39.00
N ASP A 171 -32.16 41.48 -39.07
CA ASP A 171 -33.28 41.59 -40.01
C ASP A 171 -34.13 42.84 -39.69
N ALA A 172 -34.38 43.13 -38.41
CA ALA A 172 -35.08 44.36 -37.99
C ALA A 172 -34.27 45.64 -38.29
N GLU A 173 -32.94 45.62 -38.14
CA GLU A 173 -32.07 46.72 -38.58
C GLU A 173 -32.10 46.91 -40.11
N LEU A 174 -32.22 45.83 -40.89
CA LEU A 174 -32.36 45.91 -42.34
C LEU A 174 -33.71 46.52 -42.75
N ASP A 175 -34.82 46.15 -42.11
CA ASP A 175 -36.14 46.78 -42.32
C ASP A 175 -36.08 48.30 -42.03
N ASP A 176 -35.47 48.72 -40.92
CA ASP A 176 -35.29 50.13 -40.57
C ASP A 176 -34.37 50.87 -41.57
N LEU A 177 -33.36 50.20 -42.13
CA LEU A 177 -32.50 50.76 -43.18
C LEU A 177 -33.21 50.86 -44.53
N GLU A 178 -34.08 49.92 -44.90
CA GLU A 178 -34.91 50.04 -46.11
C GLU A 178 -35.90 51.23 -45.98
N VAL A 179 -36.49 51.43 -44.80
CA VAL A 179 -37.34 52.61 -44.52
C VAL A 179 -36.56 53.92 -44.63
N GLN A 180 -35.32 53.97 -44.11
CA GLN A 180 -34.45 55.15 -44.25
C GLN A 180 -34.04 55.40 -45.71
N LEU A 181 -33.73 54.36 -46.48
CA LEU A 181 -33.40 54.48 -47.92
C LEU A 181 -34.61 54.93 -48.74
N ALA A 182 -35.82 54.46 -48.42
CA ALA A 182 -37.05 54.95 -49.04
C ALA A 182 -37.28 56.44 -48.77
N ALA A 183 -37.11 56.89 -47.51
CA ALA A 183 -37.23 58.30 -47.14
C ALA A 183 -36.17 59.19 -47.84
N LEU A 184 -34.92 58.74 -47.91
CA LEU A 184 -33.84 59.42 -48.65
C LEU A 184 -34.11 59.48 -50.16
N ASN A 185 -34.68 58.43 -50.75
CA ASN A 185 -35.05 58.41 -52.16
C ASN A 185 -36.23 59.37 -52.45
N ASP A 186 -37.21 59.46 -51.56
CA ASP A 186 -38.31 60.42 -51.66
C ASP A 186 -37.81 61.88 -51.48
N GLU A 187 -36.88 62.13 -50.56
CA GLU A 187 -36.24 63.44 -50.41
C GLU A 187 -35.40 63.82 -51.65
N LEU A 188 -34.60 62.89 -52.18
CA LEU A 188 -33.84 63.10 -53.42
C LEU A 188 -34.77 63.35 -54.62
N THR A 189 -35.90 62.65 -54.68
CA THR A 189 -36.96 62.85 -55.70
C THR A 189 -37.64 64.22 -55.54
N ALA A 190 -37.78 64.72 -54.32
CA ALA A 190 -38.30 66.07 -54.04
C ALA A 190 -37.28 67.19 -54.32
N MET A 191 -35.98 66.93 -54.17
CA MET A 191 -34.91 67.87 -54.53
C MET A 191 -34.62 67.92 -56.04
N LEU A 192 -34.90 66.85 -56.78
CA LEU A 192 -34.78 66.83 -58.24
C LEU A 192 -35.86 67.70 -58.89
N PRO A 193 -35.51 68.82 -59.57
CA PRO A 193 -36.50 69.64 -60.25
C PRO A 193 -37.15 68.84 -61.39
N PRO A 194 -38.48 68.93 -61.59
CA PRO A 194 -39.16 68.18 -62.63
C PRO A 194 -38.58 68.52 -64.01
N PRO A 195 -38.32 67.53 -64.88
CA PRO A 195 -37.55 67.72 -66.09
C PRO A 195 -38.23 68.70 -67.05
N ALA A 196 -37.68 69.91 -67.13
CA ALA A 196 -38.12 70.94 -68.06
C ALA A 196 -37.84 70.48 -69.50
N ALA A 197 -38.89 70.08 -70.21
CA ALA A 197 -38.79 69.56 -71.56
C ALA A 197 -38.48 70.68 -72.56
N SER A 198 -37.42 70.48 -73.35
CA SER A 198 -37.00 71.26 -74.53
C SER A 198 -36.54 72.71 -74.33
N GLU A 199 -35.72 73.19 -75.27
CA GLU A 199 -35.28 74.58 -75.45
C GLU A 199 -34.39 75.20 -74.34
N VAL A 200 -33.09 74.84 -74.30
CA VAL A 200 -31.95 75.75 -74.61
C VAL A 200 -30.71 74.92 -75.03
N GLU A 201 -30.65 74.47 -76.28
CA GLU A 201 -29.46 73.77 -76.84
C GLU A 201 -28.47 74.78 -77.49
N GLU A 202 -28.39 76.02 -76.99
CA GLU A 202 -27.65 77.10 -77.70
C GLU A 202 -27.01 78.21 -76.82
N GLN A 203 -26.85 78.06 -75.48
CA GLN A 203 -26.35 79.17 -74.62
C GLN A 203 -25.25 78.86 -73.57
N VAL A 204 -24.39 77.84 -73.74
CA VAL A 204 -23.09 77.79 -73.00
C VAL A 204 -21.87 77.45 -73.89
N VAL A 205 -21.89 77.91 -75.14
CA VAL A 205 -20.67 77.99 -75.99
C VAL A 205 -20.04 79.40 -75.89
N GLN A 206 -20.43 80.18 -74.87
CA GLN A 206 -19.94 81.53 -74.58
C GLN A 206 -19.79 81.79 -73.06
N ALA A 207 -19.18 80.86 -72.34
CA ALA A 207 -18.70 81.07 -70.96
C ALA A 207 -17.29 80.47 -70.72
N GLU A 208 -16.54 80.21 -71.79
CA GLU A 208 -15.08 80.17 -71.74
C GLU A 208 -14.59 81.63 -71.61
N VAL A 209 -13.59 81.89 -70.75
CA VAL A 209 -13.08 83.20 -70.27
C VAL A 209 -13.78 83.75 -69.00
N ALA A 210 -12.94 83.99 -67.97
CA ALA A 210 -13.24 84.37 -66.57
C ALA A 210 -13.80 83.22 -65.69
N ALA A 211 -13.25 82.90 -64.52
CA ALA A 211 -12.06 83.39 -63.80
C ALA A 211 -11.43 82.21 -63.03
N ALA A 212 -10.14 82.10 -62.69
CA ALA A 212 -8.99 83.01 -62.69
C ALA A 212 -9.09 84.21 -61.70
N GLN A 213 -8.60 83.98 -60.47
CA GLN A 213 -8.46 84.88 -59.30
C GLN A 213 -9.51 84.68 -58.17
N ASP A 214 -9.04 84.92 -56.93
CA ASP A 214 -9.69 84.89 -55.61
C ASP A 214 -10.31 83.53 -55.15
N GLY A 215 -10.27 83.09 -53.88
CA GLY A 215 -9.59 83.53 -52.64
C GLY A 215 -9.47 82.28 -51.70
N ALA A 216 -8.63 82.15 -50.66
CA ALA A 216 -8.13 83.05 -49.61
C ALA A 216 -9.14 83.36 -48.47
N GLN A 217 -8.68 83.28 -47.20
CA GLN A 217 -9.36 83.63 -45.91
C GLN A 217 -10.36 82.59 -45.33
N LEU A 218 -10.72 82.45 -44.02
CA LEU A 218 -10.31 82.89 -42.63
C LEU A 218 -11.26 82.13 -41.62
N LEU A 219 -11.24 82.05 -40.26
CA LEU A 219 -10.53 82.47 -39.00
C LEU A 219 -10.50 81.18 -38.05
N GLU A 220 -10.25 81.02 -36.72
CA GLU A 220 -10.26 81.77 -35.43
C GLU A 220 -11.71 82.11 -34.89
N GLU A 221 -12.17 82.05 -33.61
CA GLU A 221 -11.79 81.78 -32.18
C GLU A 221 -13.12 81.36 -31.41
N ASP A 222 -13.26 80.94 -30.13
CA ASP A 222 -12.51 80.18 -29.08
C ASP A 222 -13.41 79.96 -27.79
N ALA A 223 -12.93 79.23 -26.76
CA ALA A 223 -13.16 79.42 -25.29
C ALA A 223 -14.20 78.63 -24.42
N SER A 224 -13.74 78.35 -23.19
CA SER A 224 -14.18 77.60 -21.98
C SER A 224 -15.19 78.25 -20.97
N VAL A 225 -15.61 77.51 -19.89
CA VAL A 225 -15.84 77.90 -18.43
C VAL A 225 -17.07 77.25 -17.70
N THR A 226 -17.03 77.16 -16.34
CA THR A 226 -17.96 76.51 -15.34
C THR A 226 -18.90 77.48 -14.57
N PRO A 227 -19.81 77.01 -13.65
CA PRO A 227 -19.84 77.50 -12.22
C PRO A 227 -20.50 76.57 -11.12
N GLU A 228 -20.84 77.10 -9.92
CA GLU A 228 -21.22 76.44 -8.62
C GLU A 228 -22.48 77.07 -7.87
N GLU A 229 -22.79 76.78 -6.58
CA GLU A 229 -24.12 76.87 -5.87
C GLU A 229 -24.42 78.01 -4.80
N THR A 230 -25.64 77.98 -4.14
CA THR A 230 -26.10 78.41 -2.75
C THR A 230 -27.13 79.59 -2.52
N PRO A 231 -28.14 79.47 -1.59
CA PRO A 231 -28.63 80.57 -0.65
C PRO A 231 -29.44 80.19 0.67
N VAL A 232 -29.96 81.17 1.50
CA VAL A 232 -30.60 81.04 2.88
C VAL A 232 -31.63 82.18 3.33
N ALA A 233 -32.71 81.90 4.15
CA ALA A 233 -33.54 82.72 5.18
C ALA A 233 -34.51 83.96 4.85
N GLU A 234 -35.45 84.57 5.67
CA GLU A 234 -36.39 84.28 6.86
C GLU A 234 -37.45 85.45 7.24
N GLU A 235 -38.38 85.24 8.24
CA GLU A 235 -39.13 86.16 9.23
C GLU A 235 -40.51 86.98 9.08
N GLU A 236 -41.29 87.09 10.24
CA GLU A 236 -42.31 88.08 10.82
C GLU A 236 -43.61 88.63 10.07
N PRO A 237 -44.59 89.50 10.56
CA PRO A 237 -44.94 90.18 11.87
C PRO A 237 -46.47 90.20 12.37
N VAL A 238 -46.90 91.13 13.31
CA VAL A 238 -48.12 91.08 14.22
C VAL A 238 -48.96 92.42 14.42
N ALA A 239 -50.25 92.35 14.91
CA ALA A 239 -51.12 93.36 15.65
C ALA A 239 -51.97 94.49 14.92
N VAL A 240 -53.02 95.19 15.47
CA VAL A 240 -54.16 94.95 16.44
C VAL A 240 -55.23 96.13 16.54
N GLU A 241 -56.49 95.85 16.98
CA GLU A 241 -57.65 96.72 17.44
C GLU A 241 -58.43 97.74 16.54
N GLU A 242 -59.66 98.11 16.97
CA GLU A 242 -60.79 98.71 16.17
C GLU A 242 -61.19 100.15 16.69
N PRO A 243 -62.40 100.79 16.49
CA PRO A 243 -63.63 100.48 15.69
C PRO A 243 -64.37 101.66 14.98
N PHE A 244 -65.54 101.36 14.36
CA PHE A 244 -66.76 102.22 14.19
C PHE A 244 -66.71 103.46 13.21
N VAL A 245 -67.72 103.85 12.38
CA VAL A 245 -68.97 103.26 11.82
C VAL A 245 -69.27 103.94 10.45
N ALA A 246 -69.72 103.21 9.41
CA ALA A 246 -70.51 103.75 8.27
C ALA A 246 -71.10 102.61 7.38
N GLU A 247 -72.30 102.18 7.71
CA GLU A 247 -73.02 100.93 7.36
C GLU A 247 -73.18 100.50 5.87
N GLU A 248 -72.75 101.29 4.87
CA GLU A 248 -72.95 100.95 3.44
C GLU A 248 -71.71 100.33 2.77
N ALA A 249 -70.50 100.80 3.10
CA ALA A 249 -69.26 100.13 2.69
C ALA A 249 -69.15 98.71 3.26
N ALA A 250 -69.72 98.50 4.46
CA ALA A 250 -69.72 97.23 5.19
C ALA A 250 -70.42 96.07 4.45
N VAL A 251 -71.29 96.34 3.47
CA VAL A 251 -71.93 95.28 2.67
C VAL A 251 -71.03 94.79 1.53
N ILE A 252 -70.20 95.66 0.97
CA ILE A 252 -69.20 95.32 -0.06
C ILE A 252 -67.99 94.68 0.61
N ASP A 253 -67.40 95.34 1.61
CA ASP A 253 -66.33 94.79 2.46
C ASP A 253 -66.77 93.46 3.11
N GLY A 254 -68.01 93.40 3.62
CA GLY A 254 -68.59 92.15 4.13
C GLY A 254 -68.81 91.08 3.07
N ARG A 255 -68.89 91.39 1.76
CA ARG A 255 -68.89 90.39 0.67
C ARG A 255 -67.47 89.99 0.30
N GLU A 256 -66.55 90.94 0.22
CA GLU A 256 -65.13 90.69 -0.10
C GLU A 256 -64.45 89.88 1.01
N ARG A 257 -64.62 90.22 2.30
CA ARG A 257 -64.19 89.37 3.42
C ARG A 257 -64.84 87.99 3.43
N ARG A 258 -66.06 87.83 2.89
CA ARG A 258 -66.68 86.50 2.72
C ARG A 258 -66.09 85.75 1.52
N ALA A 259 -65.77 86.42 0.41
CA ALA A 259 -65.09 85.83 -0.74
C ALA A 259 -63.65 85.42 -0.38
N ILE A 260 -62.91 86.25 0.35
CA ILE A 260 -61.58 85.95 0.88
C ILE A 260 -61.64 84.79 1.87
N LYS A 261 -62.60 84.76 2.81
CA LYS A 261 -62.79 83.62 3.72
C LYS A 261 -63.21 82.34 2.99
N LEU A 262 -64.03 82.42 1.93
CA LEU A 262 -64.36 81.28 1.10
C LEU A 262 -63.15 80.79 0.29
N GLY A 263 -62.35 81.70 -0.28
CA GLY A 263 -61.10 81.36 -0.96
C GLY A 263 -60.09 80.70 -0.02
N ALA A 264 -59.93 81.21 1.20
CA ALA A 264 -59.10 80.61 2.23
C ALA A 264 -59.64 79.24 2.69
N LEU A 265 -60.97 79.06 2.78
CA LEU A 265 -61.58 77.75 3.04
C LEU A 265 -61.38 76.77 1.87
N PHE A 266 -61.50 77.20 0.62
CA PHE A 266 -61.20 76.37 -0.54
C PHE A 266 -59.72 75.98 -0.62
N ALA A 267 -58.81 76.91 -0.33
CA ALA A 267 -57.37 76.62 -0.22
C ALA A 267 -57.07 75.65 0.93
N SER A 268 -57.70 75.82 2.09
CA SER A 268 -57.58 74.90 3.23
C SER A 268 -58.15 73.51 2.92
N VAL A 269 -59.29 73.41 2.23
CA VAL A 269 -59.86 72.13 1.79
C VAL A 269 -58.98 71.47 0.71
N ALA A 270 -58.39 72.24 -0.20
CA ALA A 270 -57.44 71.72 -1.18
C ALA A 270 -56.15 71.20 -0.51
N ALA A 271 -55.60 71.93 0.46
CA ALA A 271 -54.44 71.50 1.24
C ALA A 271 -54.73 70.24 2.08
N VAL A 272 -55.92 70.14 2.68
CA VAL A 272 -56.38 68.91 3.36
C VAL A 272 -56.56 67.76 2.35
N GLY A 273 -57.01 68.04 1.12
CA GLY A 273 -57.06 67.06 0.03
C GLY A 273 -55.69 66.52 -0.34
N GLN A 274 -54.70 67.40 -0.55
CA GLN A 274 -53.31 67.02 -0.82
C GLN A 274 -52.67 66.25 0.35
N TYR A 275 -52.91 66.68 1.59
CA TYR A 275 -52.42 66.00 2.78
C TYR A 275 -53.04 64.60 2.95
N ASN A 276 -54.33 64.44 2.66
CA ASN A 276 -54.99 63.12 2.65
C ASN A 276 -54.46 62.22 1.53
N GLN A 277 -54.11 62.78 0.36
CA GLN A 277 -53.46 62.02 -0.71
C GLN A 277 -52.06 61.55 -0.28
N GLN A 278 -51.24 62.44 0.31
CA GLN A 278 -49.91 62.08 0.84
C GLN A 278 -50.00 61.01 1.94
N ILE A 279 -51.04 61.05 2.79
CA ILE A 279 -51.30 59.98 3.77
C ILE A 279 -51.67 58.66 3.07
N ALA A 280 -52.48 58.68 2.00
CA ALA A 280 -52.84 57.48 1.27
C ALA A 280 -51.61 56.83 0.57
N GLU A 281 -50.77 57.65 -0.06
CA GLU A 281 -49.51 57.23 -0.68
C GLU A 281 -48.54 56.66 0.36
N ALA A 282 -48.38 57.32 1.52
CA ALA A 282 -47.54 56.83 2.62
C ALA A 282 -48.09 55.53 3.25
N LEU A 283 -49.41 55.36 3.35
CA LEU A 283 -50.04 54.12 3.82
C LEU A 283 -49.88 52.97 2.82
N GLN A 284 -49.88 53.25 1.51
CA GLN A 284 -49.58 52.24 0.49
C GLN A 284 -48.12 51.79 0.61
N ILE A 285 -47.16 52.72 0.65
CA ILE A 285 -45.73 52.41 0.82
C ILE A 285 -45.49 51.60 2.11
N ALA A 286 -46.17 51.94 3.21
CA ALA A 286 -46.07 51.18 4.46
C ALA A 286 -46.69 49.77 4.34
N GLY A 287 -47.73 49.58 3.53
CA GLY A 287 -48.28 48.27 3.17
C GLY A 287 -47.30 47.42 2.37
N ASP A 288 -46.74 47.99 1.30
CA ASP A 288 -45.75 47.32 0.43
C ASP A 288 -44.48 46.92 1.23
N GLN A 289 -44.05 47.76 2.17
CA GLN A 289 -42.97 47.45 3.12
C GLN A 289 -43.33 46.32 4.08
N VAL A 290 -44.56 46.29 4.63
CA VAL A 290 -45.03 45.22 5.52
C VAL A 290 -45.13 43.89 4.78
N ASP A 291 -45.56 43.86 3.52
CA ASP A 291 -45.62 42.63 2.73
C ASP A 291 -44.22 42.17 2.28
N THR A 292 -43.30 43.09 2.00
CA THR A 292 -41.87 42.79 1.80
C THR A 292 -41.26 42.14 3.06
N LEU A 293 -41.52 42.69 4.25
CA LEU A 293 -41.05 42.15 5.53
C LEU A 293 -41.65 40.78 5.85
N LYS A 294 -42.90 40.50 5.46
CA LYS A 294 -43.48 39.15 5.55
C LYS A 294 -42.75 38.17 4.64
N GLY A 295 -42.45 38.56 3.40
CA GLY A 295 -41.67 37.74 2.46
C GLY A 295 -40.29 37.37 3.03
N GLN A 296 -39.57 38.37 3.56
CA GLN A 296 -38.29 38.16 4.24
C GLN A 296 -38.41 37.26 5.49
N LEU A 297 -39.48 37.42 6.29
CA LEU A 297 -39.72 36.56 7.46
C LEU A 297 -39.98 35.11 7.06
N PHE A 298 -40.73 34.86 5.98
CA PHE A 298 -40.96 33.51 5.48
C PHE A 298 -39.69 32.88 4.88
N ALA A 299 -38.84 33.66 4.20
CA ALA A 299 -37.54 33.19 3.74
C ALA A 299 -36.66 32.76 4.94
N VAL A 300 -36.46 33.64 5.92
CA VAL A 300 -35.68 33.33 7.14
C VAL A 300 -36.26 32.16 7.94
N GLN A 301 -37.59 31.95 7.90
CA GLN A 301 -38.22 30.78 8.51
C GLN A 301 -37.92 29.49 7.73
N ALA A 302 -37.86 29.54 6.40
CA ALA A 302 -37.48 28.40 5.56
C ALA A 302 -35.98 28.08 5.69
N ASP A 303 -35.12 29.10 5.63
CA ASP A 303 -33.66 28.99 5.84
C ASP A 303 -33.37 28.34 7.19
N ARG A 304 -34.10 28.76 8.23
CA ARG A 304 -34.01 28.14 9.56
C ARG A 304 -34.46 26.68 9.54
N MET A 305 -35.54 26.33 8.85
CA MET A 305 -36.01 24.93 8.79
C MET A 305 -35.01 24.03 8.05
N ALA A 306 -34.31 24.56 7.03
CA ALA A 306 -33.21 23.88 6.38
C ALA A 306 -32.01 23.69 7.32
N LEU A 307 -31.63 24.73 8.09
CA LEU A 307 -30.54 24.66 9.07
C LEU A 307 -30.86 23.74 10.26
N ASP A 308 -32.09 23.77 10.80
CA ASP A 308 -32.54 22.87 11.85
C ASP A 308 -32.54 21.40 11.36
N ALA A 309 -32.68 21.15 10.05
CA ALA A 309 -32.59 19.83 9.42
C ALA A 309 -31.14 19.38 9.13
N ASP A 310 -30.29 20.24 8.56
CA ASP A 310 -28.84 19.98 8.40
C ASP A 310 -28.18 19.71 9.76
N LEU A 311 -28.53 20.49 10.80
CA LEU A 311 -28.09 20.20 12.17
C LEU A 311 -28.58 18.84 12.67
N GLN A 312 -29.79 18.38 12.31
CA GLN A 312 -30.23 17.03 12.69
C GLN A 312 -29.42 15.96 11.95
N GLU A 313 -29.15 16.14 10.66
CA GLU A 313 -28.31 15.25 9.85
C GLU A 313 -26.87 15.15 10.40
N LYS A 314 -26.22 16.30 10.70
CA LYS A 314 -24.88 16.31 11.28
C LYS A 314 -24.82 15.75 12.70
N ASN A 315 -25.89 15.88 13.50
CA ASN A 315 -25.95 15.22 14.80
C ASN A 315 -26.15 13.70 14.68
N GLN A 316 -26.85 13.21 13.65
CA GLN A 316 -26.96 11.78 13.38
C GLN A 316 -25.61 11.21 12.93
N GLY A 317 -24.98 11.80 11.90
CA GLY A 317 -23.65 11.35 11.43
C GLY A 317 -22.57 11.43 12.51
N LEU A 318 -22.65 12.41 13.44
CA LEU A 318 -21.75 12.46 14.60
C LEU A 318 -21.99 11.31 15.61
N ALA A 319 -23.22 10.84 15.75
CA ALA A 319 -23.53 9.66 16.57
C ALA A 319 -23.10 8.36 15.87
N ASP A 320 -23.26 8.29 14.56
CA ASP A 320 -22.85 7.14 13.74
C ASP A 320 -21.31 6.97 13.78
N SER A 321 -20.55 8.05 13.54
CA SER A 321 -19.08 8.05 13.72
C SER A 321 -18.62 7.87 15.18
N GLN A 322 -19.46 8.11 16.18
CA GLN A 322 -19.15 7.74 17.57
C GLN A 322 -19.25 6.23 17.79
N ALA A 323 -20.27 5.57 17.22
CA ALA A 323 -20.40 4.11 17.27
C ALA A 323 -19.29 3.40 16.45
N GLU A 324 -18.90 3.98 15.31
CA GLU A 324 -17.73 3.55 14.52
C GLU A 324 -16.44 3.63 15.36
N VAL A 325 -16.19 4.76 16.03
CA VAL A 325 -15.01 4.97 16.89
C VAL A 325 -15.02 4.07 18.15
N GLU A 326 -16.17 3.71 18.70
CA GLU A 326 -16.27 2.68 19.75
C GLU A 326 -15.96 1.28 19.20
N THR A 327 -16.44 0.96 18.00
CA THR A 327 -16.17 -0.33 17.32
C THR A 327 -14.67 -0.49 17.03
N LEU A 328 -14.05 0.50 16.39
CA LEU A 328 -12.61 0.54 16.10
C LEU A 328 -11.74 0.52 17.37
N GLN A 329 -12.24 1.02 18.51
CA GLN A 329 -11.55 0.86 19.80
C GLN A 329 -11.56 -0.60 20.27
N THR A 330 -12.69 -1.31 20.17
CA THR A 330 -12.75 -2.73 20.53
C THR A 330 -11.92 -3.61 19.59
N GLU A 331 -11.88 -3.29 18.29
CA GLU A 331 -11.01 -3.98 17.33
C GLU A 331 -9.54 -3.73 17.66
N ARG A 332 -9.14 -2.48 17.93
CA ARG A 332 -7.76 -2.16 18.34
C ARG A 332 -7.37 -2.86 19.64
N GLU A 333 -8.28 -3.01 20.60
CA GLU A 333 -8.02 -3.79 21.82
C GLU A 333 -7.82 -5.29 21.53
N SER A 334 -8.61 -5.87 20.62
CA SER A 334 -8.41 -7.24 20.12
C SER A 334 -7.06 -7.41 19.40
N LEU A 335 -6.72 -6.49 18.50
CA LEU A 335 -5.44 -6.51 17.78
C LEU A 335 -4.25 -6.28 18.73
N THR A 336 -4.40 -5.46 19.77
CA THR A 336 -3.36 -5.29 20.81
C THR A 336 -3.11 -6.60 21.55
N ALA A 337 -4.18 -7.31 21.95
CA ALA A 337 -4.05 -8.62 22.60
C ALA A 337 -3.41 -9.69 21.68
N GLN A 338 -3.69 -9.64 20.37
CA GLN A 338 -3.03 -10.50 19.38
C GLN A 338 -1.53 -10.16 19.22
N ILE A 339 -1.17 -8.87 19.24
CA ILE A 339 0.24 -8.43 19.21
C ILE A 339 0.98 -8.85 20.49
N ASP A 340 0.36 -8.74 21.66
CA ASP A 340 0.96 -9.20 22.93
C ASP A 340 1.21 -10.73 22.91
N GLU A 341 0.25 -11.52 22.41
CA GLU A 341 0.38 -12.98 22.24
C GLU A 341 1.48 -13.34 21.22
N LEU A 342 1.50 -12.70 20.05
CA LEU A 342 2.57 -12.92 19.05
C LEU A 342 3.95 -12.48 19.57
N THR A 343 4.01 -11.46 20.43
CA THR A 343 5.25 -11.02 21.09
C THR A 343 5.72 -12.06 22.12
N ALA A 344 4.80 -12.67 22.87
CA ALA A 344 5.10 -13.77 23.78
C ALA A 344 5.61 -15.01 23.01
N GLN A 345 4.95 -15.37 21.90
CA GLN A 345 5.38 -16.47 21.03
C GLN A 345 6.76 -16.20 20.41
N SER A 346 7.01 -14.99 19.89
CA SER A 346 8.33 -14.60 19.38
C SER A 346 9.42 -14.67 20.47
N SER A 347 9.08 -14.32 21.72
CA SER A 347 10.01 -14.39 22.86
C SER A 347 10.34 -15.84 23.25
N ALA A 348 9.36 -16.75 23.14
CA ALA A 348 9.57 -18.19 23.34
C ALA A 348 10.49 -18.76 22.25
N VAL A 349 10.19 -18.49 20.98
CA VAL A 349 11.02 -18.92 19.83
C VAL A 349 12.45 -18.37 19.94
N GLN A 350 12.63 -17.12 20.35
CA GLN A 350 13.98 -16.56 20.60
C GLN A 350 14.72 -17.32 21.71
N THR A 351 14.02 -17.77 22.76
CA THR A 351 14.60 -18.54 23.87
C THR A 351 15.04 -19.94 23.42
N ASP A 352 14.26 -20.59 22.57
CA ASP A 352 14.61 -21.90 21.99
C ASP A 352 15.78 -21.77 20.99
N LEU A 353 15.82 -20.68 20.22
CA LEU A 353 16.93 -20.36 19.32
C LEU A 353 18.24 -20.08 20.09
N ASP A 354 18.16 -19.37 21.23
CA ASP A 354 19.26 -19.14 22.15
C ASP A 354 19.88 -20.42 22.70
N ALA A 355 19.02 -21.41 22.99
CA ALA A 355 19.41 -22.75 23.43
C ALA A 355 20.01 -23.57 22.27
N ALA A 356 19.44 -23.49 21.07
CA ALA A 356 19.99 -24.13 19.88
C ALA A 356 21.39 -23.60 19.54
N ASN A 357 21.61 -22.28 19.56
CA ASN A 357 22.91 -21.70 19.26
C ASN A 357 23.92 -21.87 20.41
N ALA A 358 23.45 -22.04 21.66
CA ALA A 358 24.30 -22.55 22.75
C ALA A 358 24.87 -23.94 22.42
N SER A 359 24.01 -24.86 21.94
CA SER A 359 24.41 -26.19 21.53
C SER A 359 25.32 -26.16 20.28
N LEU A 360 25.07 -25.25 19.34
CA LEU A 360 25.95 -25.08 18.16
C LEU A 360 27.34 -24.61 18.59
N ALA A 361 27.45 -23.61 19.48
CA ALA A 361 28.72 -23.16 20.02
C ALA A 361 29.50 -24.29 20.73
N GLU A 362 28.80 -25.16 21.46
CA GLU A 362 29.42 -26.33 22.11
C GLU A 362 29.95 -27.33 21.08
N THR A 363 29.16 -27.68 20.06
CA THR A 363 29.60 -28.62 18.99
C THR A 363 30.75 -28.04 18.15
N GLN A 364 30.81 -26.73 17.92
CA GLN A 364 31.95 -26.08 17.26
C GLN A 364 33.22 -26.11 18.14
N ALA A 365 33.09 -25.91 19.45
CA ALA A 365 34.22 -26.06 20.38
C ALA A 365 34.74 -27.51 20.42
N GLN A 366 33.84 -28.50 20.37
CA GLN A 366 34.20 -29.92 20.24
C GLN A 366 34.89 -30.20 18.89
N LEU A 367 34.41 -29.63 17.78
CA LEU A 367 35.03 -29.77 16.45
C LEU A 367 36.45 -29.19 16.42
N ALA A 368 36.65 -27.99 16.96
CA ALA A 368 37.98 -27.38 17.06
C ALA A 368 38.94 -28.21 17.94
N ALA A 369 38.44 -28.89 18.98
CA ALA A 369 39.24 -29.86 19.74
C ALA A 369 39.66 -31.05 18.85
N ARG A 370 38.76 -31.59 18.02
CA ARG A 370 39.07 -32.68 17.08
C ARG A 370 40.04 -32.30 15.98
N GLU A 371 40.00 -31.07 15.48
CA GLU A 371 41.00 -30.58 14.51
C GLU A 371 42.40 -30.52 15.12
N ASN A 372 42.52 -30.14 16.40
CA ASN A 372 43.78 -30.18 17.13
C ASN A 372 44.25 -31.62 17.40
N GLU A 373 43.35 -32.54 17.80
CA GLU A 373 43.67 -33.99 17.91
C GLU A 373 44.17 -34.55 16.58
N LEU A 374 43.52 -34.24 15.46
CA LEU A 374 43.92 -34.68 14.12
C LEU A 374 45.27 -34.07 13.69
N ALA A 375 45.56 -32.81 14.05
CA ALA A 375 46.86 -32.21 13.82
C ALA A 375 47.97 -32.93 14.61
N GLU A 376 47.72 -33.27 15.88
CA GLU A 376 48.68 -34.03 16.69
C GLU A 376 48.87 -35.47 16.16
N ILE A 377 47.80 -36.15 15.78
CA ILE A 377 47.85 -37.49 15.15
C ILE A 377 48.66 -37.45 13.85
N ASN A 378 48.50 -36.41 13.01
CA ASN A 378 49.30 -36.26 11.79
C ASN A 378 50.79 -36.02 12.09
N VAL A 379 51.13 -35.19 13.10
CA VAL A 379 52.52 -35.01 13.55
C VAL A 379 53.11 -36.32 14.08
N GLN A 380 52.31 -37.13 14.78
CA GLN A 380 52.71 -38.48 15.16
C GLN A 380 52.96 -39.34 13.89
N ILE A 381 52.03 -39.39 12.93
CA ILE A 381 52.17 -40.16 11.67
C ILE A 381 53.43 -39.77 10.87
N ASP A 382 53.79 -38.49 10.77
CA ASP A 382 55.03 -38.08 10.12
C ASP A 382 56.27 -38.57 10.88
N SER A 383 56.25 -38.49 12.21
CA SER A 383 57.29 -39.04 13.09
C SER A 383 57.40 -40.57 12.94
N LEU A 384 56.26 -41.27 12.79
CA LEU A 384 56.21 -42.72 12.52
C LEU A 384 56.89 -43.07 11.20
N CYS A 385 56.51 -42.39 10.12
CA CYS A 385 57.05 -42.65 8.79
C CYS A 385 58.57 -42.42 8.73
N GLN A 386 59.06 -41.37 9.38
CA GLN A 386 60.49 -41.10 9.51
C GLN A 386 61.23 -42.20 10.29
N GLN A 387 60.72 -42.62 11.45
CA GLN A 387 61.39 -43.61 12.30
C GLN A 387 61.28 -45.05 11.76
N LEU A 388 60.21 -45.37 11.03
CA LEU A 388 60.06 -46.66 10.33
C LEU A 388 60.91 -46.76 9.06
N GLY A 389 61.37 -45.63 8.51
CA GLY A 389 62.26 -45.58 7.35
C GLY A 389 61.60 -46.01 6.04
N VAL A 390 60.27 -45.86 5.93
CA VAL A 390 59.53 -46.17 4.70
C VAL A 390 59.69 -45.01 3.72
N THR A 391 60.76 -45.06 2.92
CA THR A 391 60.76 -44.40 1.61
C THR A 391 59.78 -45.14 0.71
N THR A 392 58.74 -44.46 0.24
CA THR A 392 57.68 -45.04 -0.60
C THR A 392 58.17 -45.28 -2.04
N GLU A 393 59.04 -46.26 -2.23
CA GLU A 393 59.25 -46.92 -3.53
C GLU A 393 58.14 -47.94 -3.81
N GLU A 394 57.93 -48.25 -5.09
CA GLU A 394 56.81 -49.03 -5.59
C GLU A 394 56.79 -50.47 -5.06
N ALA A 395 55.64 -50.91 -4.51
CA ALA A 395 55.37 -52.32 -4.23
C ALA A 395 53.96 -52.69 -4.71
N THR A 396 53.84 -53.86 -5.36
CA THR A 396 52.60 -54.39 -5.93
C THR A 396 52.32 -55.80 -5.40
N VAL A 397 51.17 -56.39 -5.79
CA VAL A 397 50.81 -57.82 -5.68
C VAL A 397 50.09 -58.29 -4.39
N ALA A 398 48.77 -58.46 -4.55
CA ALA A 398 47.90 -59.58 -4.12
C ALA A 398 47.83 -60.10 -2.67
N ALA A 399 46.61 -60.51 -2.29
CA ALA A 399 46.33 -61.44 -1.18
C ALA A 399 46.81 -62.88 -1.50
N PRO A 400 46.95 -63.78 -0.50
CA PRO A 400 45.78 -64.58 -0.09
C PRO A 400 45.72 -65.05 1.39
N ASP A 401 44.52 -65.50 1.78
CA ASP A 401 44.15 -66.68 2.62
C ASP A 401 44.73 -67.02 4.02
N GLU A 402 43.85 -67.69 4.80
CA GLU A 402 44.03 -68.70 5.87
C GLU A 402 44.55 -68.37 7.31
N GLU A 403 43.57 -68.40 8.24
CA GLU A 403 43.50 -69.29 9.44
C GLU A 403 44.26 -68.96 10.77
N ALA A 404 43.78 -69.58 11.87
CA ALA A 404 44.43 -69.82 13.18
C ALA A 404 44.34 -68.80 14.34
N ALA A 405 43.13 -68.67 14.89
CA ALA A 405 42.75 -68.64 16.33
C ALA A 405 43.78 -68.38 17.47
N ALA A 406 43.41 -67.47 18.40
CA ALA A 406 43.67 -67.60 19.85
C ALA A 406 42.73 -66.71 20.71
N GLU A 407 42.13 -67.30 21.76
CA GLU A 407 41.56 -66.62 22.95
C GLU A 407 42.71 -66.29 23.97
N PRO A 408 42.54 -65.60 25.14
CA PRO A 408 41.28 -65.35 25.89
C PRO A 408 41.14 -64.04 26.74
N GLU A 409 39.95 -63.92 27.37
CA GLU A 409 39.64 -63.40 28.73
C GLU A 409 39.93 -61.95 29.22
N ALA A 410 39.01 -61.52 30.10
CA ALA A 410 39.05 -60.40 31.06
C ALA A 410 39.01 -58.94 30.49
N ALA A 411 38.18 -57.99 30.94
CA ALA A 411 37.63 -57.64 32.28
C ALA A 411 38.69 -57.10 33.25
N ALA A 412 38.47 -56.04 34.04
CA ALA A 412 37.44 -54.99 34.07
C ALA A 412 37.95 -53.88 35.03
N SER A 413 37.25 -52.74 35.14
CA SER A 413 37.42 -51.74 36.23
C SER A 413 38.79 -51.00 36.29
N GLU A 414 39.02 -49.89 37.01
CA GLU A 414 38.18 -48.83 37.60
C GLU A 414 39.13 -47.82 38.32
N GLU A 415 38.76 -46.54 38.31
CA GLU A 415 39.14 -45.46 39.26
C GLU A 415 40.47 -45.51 40.06
N ALA A 416 41.38 -44.52 39.85
CA ALA A 416 42.48 -44.24 40.79
C ALA A 416 43.08 -42.80 40.74
N ALA A 417 42.40 -41.84 41.40
CA ALA A 417 42.96 -40.74 42.23
C ALA A 417 43.97 -39.69 41.65
N PRO A 418 44.17 -38.52 42.33
CA PRO A 418 44.76 -37.32 41.69
C PRO A 418 45.97 -36.65 42.43
N ASP A 419 46.37 -35.49 41.88
CA ASP A 419 46.99 -34.31 42.52
C ASP A 419 48.49 -34.21 42.85
N ALA A 420 48.94 -32.94 42.81
CA ALA A 420 50.08 -32.30 43.48
C ALA A 420 51.51 -32.38 42.89
N GLU A 421 51.85 -31.32 42.14
CA GLU A 421 53.11 -30.54 42.13
C GLU A 421 54.32 -31.02 42.98
N THR A 422 55.54 -30.96 42.41
CA THR A 422 56.64 -30.07 42.89
C THR A 422 57.85 -30.02 41.94
N GLU A 423 58.74 -29.03 42.16
CA GLU A 423 59.95 -28.69 41.37
C GLU A 423 61.09 -29.73 41.52
N GLY A 424 61.98 -29.86 40.53
CA GLY A 424 63.14 -30.78 40.61
C GLY A 424 64.19 -30.63 39.49
N GLU A 425 65.28 -29.91 39.78
CA GLU A 425 66.34 -29.49 38.85
C GLU A 425 67.47 -30.52 38.58
N GLN A 426 67.88 -30.70 37.30
CA GLN A 426 69.12 -31.37 36.79
C GLN A 426 69.31 -32.89 37.11
N THR A 427 70.07 -33.74 36.39
CA THR A 427 71.30 -33.60 35.55
C THR A 427 71.45 -34.68 34.44
N SER A 428 72.19 -34.33 33.38
CA SER A 428 73.18 -35.15 32.60
C SER A 428 72.82 -36.47 31.87
N ASP A 429 73.23 -36.49 30.60
CA ASP A 429 73.88 -37.59 29.85
C ASP A 429 73.25 -39.00 29.82
N ASP A 430 72.58 -39.33 28.71
CA ASP A 430 73.12 -40.35 27.79
C ASP A 430 72.63 -40.11 26.35
N ALA A 431 73.51 -40.19 25.35
CA ALA A 431 73.19 -39.93 23.95
C ALA A 431 73.44 -41.18 23.09
N ASP A 432 72.41 -41.64 22.34
CA ASP A 432 72.49 -42.06 20.92
C ASP A 432 71.33 -42.97 20.42
N GLN A 433 70.45 -43.53 21.28
CA GLN A 433 69.57 -44.66 20.86
C GLN A 433 68.03 -44.49 20.93
N GLU A 434 67.50 -43.28 21.16
CA GLU A 434 66.04 -43.09 21.38
C GLU A 434 65.19 -42.95 20.09
N THR A 435 65.79 -42.99 18.89
CA THR A 435 65.12 -42.61 17.62
C THR A 435 64.45 -43.76 16.84
N LYS A 436 64.33 -44.98 17.39
CA LYS A 436 63.90 -46.17 16.61
C LYS A 436 62.94 -47.17 17.24
N VAL A 437 62.50 -47.00 18.50
CA VAL A 437 61.59 -47.96 19.17
C VAL A 437 60.21 -47.37 19.48
N ALA A 438 60.08 -46.04 19.56
CA ALA A 438 58.79 -45.36 19.69
C ALA A 438 57.76 -45.63 18.57
N PRO A 439 58.11 -45.89 17.28
CA PRO A 439 57.10 -45.75 16.23
C PRO A 439 56.18 -46.96 16.12
N LYS A 440 56.62 -48.14 16.59
CA LYS A 440 55.78 -49.35 16.54
C LYS A 440 54.74 -49.40 17.67
N LEU A 441 54.79 -48.45 18.60
CA LEU A 441 53.75 -48.22 19.60
C LEU A 441 52.84 -47.05 19.20
N MET A 442 53.41 -45.89 18.86
CA MET A 442 52.64 -44.76 18.33
C MET A 442 51.81 -45.13 17.08
N GLY A 443 52.28 -46.05 16.22
CA GLY A 443 51.53 -46.47 15.03
C GLY A 443 50.28 -47.30 15.31
N ILE A 444 50.24 -48.02 16.43
CA ILE A 444 49.03 -48.71 16.88
C ILE A 444 48.11 -47.72 17.59
N GLY A 445 48.68 -46.78 18.36
CA GLY A 445 47.94 -45.67 18.98
C GLY A 445 47.25 -44.75 17.97
N ALA A 446 47.95 -44.30 16.93
CA ALA A 446 47.41 -43.43 15.89
C ALA A 446 46.33 -44.11 15.03
N LEU A 447 46.46 -45.42 14.78
CA LEU A 447 45.45 -46.18 14.03
C LEU A 447 44.22 -46.46 14.92
N ALA A 448 44.41 -46.73 16.22
CA ALA A 448 43.31 -46.77 17.18
C ALA A 448 42.62 -45.40 17.35
N ALA A 449 43.37 -44.30 17.36
CA ALA A 449 42.84 -42.94 17.40
C ALA A 449 42.08 -42.57 16.12
N GLY A 450 42.55 -43.01 14.94
CA GLY A 450 41.82 -42.87 13.67
C GLY A 450 40.52 -43.69 13.64
N ILE A 451 40.52 -44.90 14.23
CA ILE A 451 39.30 -45.70 14.42
C ILE A 451 38.34 -45.03 15.42
N HIS A 452 38.86 -44.41 16.49
CA HIS A 452 38.05 -43.61 17.41
C HIS A 452 37.47 -42.36 16.74
N ALA A 453 38.26 -41.61 15.96
CA ALA A 453 37.79 -40.44 15.23
C ALA A 453 36.72 -40.79 14.19
N LEU A 454 36.86 -41.91 13.48
CA LEU A 454 35.80 -42.45 12.61
C LEU A 454 34.57 -42.85 13.44
N SER A 455 34.74 -43.58 14.55
CA SER A 455 33.63 -43.97 15.44
C SER A 455 32.90 -42.76 16.05
N ASP A 456 33.60 -41.66 16.30
CA ASP A 456 33.03 -40.41 16.81
C ASP A 456 32.41 -39.56 15.69
N THR A 457 32.89 -39.69 14.45
CA THR A 457 32.22 -39.14 13.25
C THR A 457 30.92 -39.91 12.95
N ASP A 458 30.93 -41.24 13.07
CA ASP A 458 29.73 -42.08 12.96
C ASP A 458 28.71 -41.73 14.06
N LYS A 459 29.16 -41.43 15.29
CA LYS A 459 28.28 -40.88 16.34
C LYS A 459 27.70 -39.51 15.99
N ALA A 460 28.49 -38.62 15.39
CA ALA A 460 28.02 -37.29 14.98
C ALA A 460 26.97 -37.40 13.85
N GLN A 461 27.20 -38.27 12.86
CA GLN A 461 26.21 -38.54 11.82
C GLN A 461 24.96 -39.23 12.39
N ALA A 462 25.12 -40.18 13.33
CA ALA A 462 23.98 -40.79 14.04
C ALA A 462 23.19 -39.76 14.86
N ALA A 463 23.85 -38.78 15.49
CA ALA A 463 23.20 -37.68 16.19
C ALA A 463 22.43 -36.76 15.22
N GLN A 464 22.98 -36.43 14.05
CA GLN A 464 22.29 -35.63 13.04
C GLN A 464 21.08 -36.38 12.44
N ILE A 465 21.21 -37.70 12.22
CA ILE A 465 20.10 -38.58 11.84
C ILE A 465 19.03 -38.63 12.94
N THR A 466 19.43 -38.64 14.21
CA THR A 466 18.51 -38.61 15.37
C THR A 466 17.76 -37.27 15.46
N ALA A 467 18.43 -36.15 15.18
CA ALA A 467 17.78 -34.83 15.15
C ALA A 467 16.77 -34.70 14.00
N LEU A 468 17.11 -35.19 12.79
CA LEU A 468 16.16 -35.23 11.67
C LEU A 468 15.00 -36.22 11.91
N ALA A 469 15.25 -37.32 12.62
CA ALA A 469 14.20 -38.23 13.06
C ALA A 469 13.25 -37.56 14.07
N ALA A 470 13.78 -36.82 15.04
CA ALA A 470 12.95 -36.07 16.00
C ALA A 470 12.12 -34.95 15.32
N GLN A 471 12.68 -34.27 14.31
CA GLN A 471 11.92 -33.29 13.52
C GLN A 471 10.80 -33.96 12.70
N ALA A 472 11.07 -35.14 12.13
CA ALA A 472 10.05 -35.94 11.45
C ALA A 472 8.97 -36.47 12.41
N GLU A 473 9.33 -36.89 13.63
CA GLU A 473 8.37 -37.23 14.70
C GLU A 473 7.51 -36.02 15.08
N SER A 474 8.08 -34.82 15.19
CA SER A 474 7.32 -33.59 15.48
C SER A 474 6.27 -33.29 14.40
N LEU A 475 6.65 -33.33 13.12
CA LEU A 475 5.72 -33.13 12.00
C LEU A 475 4.70 -34.28 11.88
N THR A 476 5.07 -35.49 12.29
CA THR A 476 4.14 -36.64 12.35
C THR A 476 3.13 -36.47 13.49
N ALA A 477 3.52 -35.90 14.64
CA ALA A 477 2.63 -35.60 15.75
C ALA A 477 1.68 -34.44 15.42
N GLU A 478 2.16 -33.38 14.75
CA GLU A 478 1.32 -32.28 14.25
C GLU A 478 0.29 -32.79 13.22
N LYS A 479 0.73 -33.61 12.26
CA LYS A 479 -0.18 -34.27 11.31
C LYS A 479 -1.20 -35.16 12.01
N ALA A 480 -0.80 -35.93 13.02
CA ALA A 480 -1.70 -36.80 13.78
C ALA A 480 -2.74 -35.98 14.57
N ALA A 481 -2.36 -34.82 15.13
CA ALA A 481 -3.31 -33.93 15.82
C ALA A 481 -4.34 -33.32 14.86
N LEU A 482 -3.93 -32.94 13.64
CA LEU A 482 -4.85 -32.48 12.60
C LEU A 482 -5.76 -33.61 12.09
N GLU A 483 -5.25 -34.84 11.93
CA GLU A 483 -6.06 -36.01 11.58
C GLU A 483 -7.05 -36.38 12.70
N GLU A 484 -6.68 -36.21 13.98
CA GLU A 484 -7.62 -36.35 15.10
C GLU A 484 -8.70 -35.24 15.08
N GLN A 485 -8.33 -33.98 14.82
CA GLN A 485 -9.28 -32.89 14.72
C GLN A 485 -10.30 -33.10 13.59
N VAL A 486 -9.85 -33.59 12.43
CA VAL A 486 -10.73 -33.97 11.31
C VAL A 486 -11.64 -35.13 11.70
N ALA A 487 -11.12 -36.19 12.34
CA ALA A 487 -11.94 -37.30 12.83
C ALA A 487 -12.99 -36.89 13.88
N GLN A 488 -12.68 -35.90 14.74
CA GLN A 488 -13.64 -35.33 15.68
C GLN A 488 -14.76 -34.53 14.95
N GLN A 489 -14.43 -33.83 13.86
CA GLN A 489 -15.43 -33.16 13.02
C GLN A 489 -16.30 -34.15 12.24
N GLU A 490 -15.69 -35.19 11.66
CA GLU A 490 -16.40 -36.30 10.98
C GLU A 490 -17.37 -37.02 11.94
N GLN A 491 -16.93 -37.34 13.17
CA GLN A 491 -17.81 -37.91 14.20
C GLN A 491 -18.96 -36.96 14.56
N THR A 492 -18.71 -35.66 14.65
CA THR A 492 -19.76 -34.66 14.92
C THR A 492 -20.79 -34.61 13.79
N ILE A 493 -20.34 -34.70 12.52
CA ILE A 493 -21.22 -34.78 11.34
C ILE A 493 -22.02 -36.10 11.34
N ALA A 494 -21.39 -37.22 11.71
CA ALA A 494 -22.07 -38.52 11.83
C ALA A 494 -23.14 -38.51 12.93
N ASP A 495 -22.85 -37.94 14.10
CA ASP A 495 -23.78 -37.80 15.22
C ASP A 495 -24.97 -36.88 14.86
N LEU A 496 -24.73 -35.80 14.12
CA LEU A 496 -25.79 -34.91 13.60
C LEU A 496 -26.66 -35.60 12.55
N ASN A 497 -26.06 -36.34 11.61
CA ASN A 497 -26.81 -37.13 10.62
C ASN A 497 -27.64 -38.24 11.29
N GLY A 498 -27.11 -38.91 12.32
CA GLY A 498 -27.87 -39.88 13.11
C GLY A 498 -29.04 -39.26 13.89
N GLN A 499 -28.91 -38.02 14.35
CA GLN A 499 -30.02 -37.25 14.92
C GLN A 499 -31.08 -36.91 13.85
N ILE A 500 -30.66 -36.53 12.63
CA ILE A 500 -31.57 -36.28 11.51
C ILE A 500 -32.34 -37.55 11.12
N GLU A 501 -31.68 -38.69 10.91
CA GLU A 501 -32.35 -39.97 10.62
C GLU A 501 -33.33 -40.37 11.75
N THR A 502 -32.96 -40.12 13.01
CA THR A 502 -33.84 -40.38 14.17
C THR A 502 -35.08 -39.49 14.14
N LEU A 503 -34.93 -38.20 13.81
CA LEU A 503 -36.06 -37.26 13.67
C LEU A 503 -36.96 -37.62 12.49
N GLU A 504 -36.40 -38.00 11.34
CA GLU A 504 -37.18 -38.47 10.17
C GLU A 504 -37.96 -39.75 10.51
N ALA A 505 -37.34 -40.71 11.22
CA ALA A 505 -38.02 -41.92 11.69
C ALA A 505 -39.16 -41.59 12.68
N MET A 506 -38.97 -40.64 13.59
CA MET A 506 -40.02 -40.16 14.49
C MET A 506 -41.18 -39.49 13.74
N VAL A 507 -40.89 -38.69 12.70
CA VAL A 507 -41.92 -38.07 11.84
C VAL A 507 -42.69 -39.13 11.05
N ALA A 508 -42.02 -40.17 10.54
CA ALA A 508 -42.67 -41.26 9.83
C ALA A 508 -43.58 -42.11 10.74
N ASP A 509 -43.16 -42.41 11.97
CA ASP A 509 -44.00 -43.11 12.94
C ASP A 509 -45.20 -42.25 13.38
N LEU A 510 -44.98 -40.95 13.63
CA LEU A 510 -46.05 -39.98 13.89
C LEU A 510 -47.11 -39.94 12.78
N GLN A 511 -46.68 -39.95 11.51
CA GLN A 511 -47.60 -40.03 10.37
C GLN A 511 -48.38 -41.36 10.35
N SER A 512 -47.72 -42.48 10.66
CA SER A 512 -48.40 -43.78 10.76
C SER A 512 -49.40 -43.85 11.92
N GLN A 513 -49.06 -43.30 13.09
CA GLN A 513 -49.97 -43.16 14.23
C GLN A 513 -51.18 -42.27 13.90
N LEU A 514 -50.96 -41.19 13.13
CA LEU A 514 -52.02 -40.28 12.67
C LEU A 514 -52.99 -40.98 11.70
N ASP A 515 -52.48 -41.71 10.70
CA ASP A 515 -53.31 -42.48 9.75
C ASP A 515 -54.08 -43.62 10.44
N ALA A 516 -53.45 -44.31 11.39
CA ALA A 516 -54.13 -45.31 12.23
C ALA A 516 -55.25 -44.67 13.08
N SER A 517 -55.02 -43.48 13.63
CA SER A 517 -56.00 -42.74 14.41
C SER A 517 -57.17 -42.23 13.56
N GLN A 518 -56.91 -41.74 12.34
CA GLN A 518 -57.95 -41.38 11.37
C GLN A 518 -58.80 -42.61 10.97
N THR A 519 -58.16 -43.76 10.77
CA THR A 519 -58.84 -45.04 10.47
C THR A 519 -59.73 -45.48 11.64
N ALA A 520 -59.22 -45.43 12.88
CA ALA A 520 -59.98 -45.77 14.08
C ALA A 520 -61.19 -44.83 14.31
N LEU A 521 -61.06 -43.54 13.97
CA LEU A 521 -62.16 -42.58 13.99
C LEU A 521 -63.23 -42.87 12.93
N ALA A 522 -62.84 -43.37 11.75
CA ALA A 522 -63.79 -43.85 10.75
C ALA A 522 -64.56 -45.10 11.22
N ASP A 523 -63.85 -46.12 11.74
CA ASP A 523 -64.46 -47.33 12.30
C ASP A 523 -65.40 -47.02 13.47
N LEU A 524 -65.05 -46.05 14.33
CA LEU A 524 -65.92 -45.58 15.43
C LEU A 524 -67.17 -44.87 14.90
N ARG A 525 -67.04 -44.09 13.82
CA ARG A 525 -68.17 -43.41 13.18
C ARG A 525 -69.15 -44.41 12.57
N ASP A 526 -68.65 -45.38 11.81
CA ASP A 526 -69.48 -46.45 11.23
C ASP A 526 -70.17 -47.30 12.32
N GLN A 527 -69.50 -47.55 13.46
CA GLN A 527 -70.12 -48.19 14.62
C GLN A 527 -71.22 -47.34 15.27
N VAL A 528 -71.05 -46.02 15.37
CA VAL A 528 -72.09 -45.09 15.88
C VAL A 528 -73.28 -45.05 14.92
N ASP A 529 -73.06 -44.92 13.61
CA ASP A 529 -74.13 -44.92 12.62
C ASP A 529 -74.88 -46.27 12.58
N ALA A 530 -74.17 -47.40 12.68
CA ALA A 530 -74.77 -48.73 12.80
C ALA A 530 -75.58 -48.90 14.09
N ALA A 531 -75.07 -48.41 15.24
CA ALA A 531 -75.80 -48.43 16.51
C ALA A 531 -77.05 -47.52 16.48
N GLN A 532 -76.97 -46.37 15.79
CA GLN A 532 -78.09 -45.46 15.59
C GLN A 532 -79.18 -46.08 14.70
N VAL A 533 -78.80 -46.79 13.63
CA VAL A 533 -79.74 -47.59 12.82
C VAL A 533 -80.36 -48.72 13.63
N ALA A 534 -79.59 -49.42 14.47
CA ALA A 534 -80.10 -50.47 15.35
C ALA A 534 -81.11 -49.93 16.38
N LEU A 535 -80.85 -48.76 16.97
CA LEU A 535 -81.78 -48.06 17.87
C LEU A 535 -83.08 -47.66 17.16
N GLN A 536 -83.00 -47.13 15.93
CA GLN A 536 -84.18 -46.84 15.10
C GLN A 536 -84.97 -48.12 14.78
N GLY A 537 -84.29 -49.26 14.60
CA GLY A 537 -84.90 -50.57 14.42
C GLY A 537 -85.59 -51.17 15.66
N ILE A 538 -85.35 -50.63 16.86
CA ILE A 538 -86.01 -51.06 18.12
C ILE A 538 -87.29 -50.23 18.39
N ALA A 539 -87.38 -49.01 17.84
CA ALA A 539 -88.51 -48.11 18.04
C ALA A 539 -89.92 -48.65 17.63
N PRO A 540 -90.11 -49.50 16.58
CA PRO A 540 -91.45 -49.92 16.15
C PRO A 540 -92.02 -51.12 16.95
N VAL A 541 -91.38 -51.56 18.05
CA VAL A 541 -91.72 -52.82 18.74
C VAL A 541 -92.66 -52.60 19.96
N GLU A 542 -93.19 -51.40 20.18
CA GLU A 542 -94.18 -51.15 21.25
C GLU A 542 -95.64 -51.48 20.86
N GLU A 543 -95.95 -51.77 19.57
CA GLU A 543 -97.34 -51.97 19.10
C GLU A 543 -97.76 -53.44 18.87
N GLU A 544 -96.85 -54.42 18.90
CA GLU A 544 -97.18 -55.86 18.79
C GLU A 544 -96.50 -56.73 19.87
N ALA A 545 -97.06 -56.73 21.10
CA ALA A 545 -96.57 -57.56 22.21
C ALA A 545 -97.66 -58.13 23.15
N GLU A 546 -98.93 -58.19 22.73
CA GLU A 546 -100.03 -58.74 23.54
C GLU A 546 -100.33 -60.22 23.19
N THR A 547 -99.52 -61.16 23.70
CA THR A 547 -99.95 -62.51 24.19
C THR A 547 -98.78 -63.42 24.67
N ASP A 548 -99.01 -64.07 25.81
CA ASP A 548 -98.42 -65.32 26.34
C ASP A 548 -96.91 -65.50 26.67
N GLU A 549 -96.69 -66.45 27.59
CA GLU A 549 -95.44 -67.04 28.13
C GLU A 549 -94.59 -66.24 29.14
N GLU A 550 -94.84 -66.51 30.42
CA GLU A 550 -94.17 -65.97 31.62
C GLU A 550 -92.65 -66.28 31.75
N GLY A 551 -92.05 -67.00 30.80
CA GLY A 551 -90.59 -67.28 30.77
C GLY A 551 -89.74 -66.16 30.15
N ARG A 552 -90.34 -65.33 29.28
CA ARG A 552 -89.60 -64.34 28.47
C ARG A 552 -89.01 -63.13 29.22
N PRO A 553 -89.64 -62.54 30.28
CA PRO A 553 -89.09 -61.32 30.89
C PRO A 553 -87.77 -61.56 31.64
N VAL A 554 -87.58 -62.75 32.24
CA VAL A 554 -86.33 -63.10 32.93
C VAL A 554 -85.17 -63.22 31.94
N ALA A 555 -85.41 -63.82 30.77
CA ALA A 555 -84.40 -63.91 29.71
C ALA A 555 -84.03 -62.52 29.14
N LYS A 556 -85.02 -61.65 28.93
CA LYS A 556 -84.81 -60.25 28.48
C LYS A 556 -84.07 -59.42 29.54
N ALA A 557 -84.36 -59.60 30.82
CA ALA A 557 -83.63 -58.95 31.91
C ALA A 557 -82.17 -59.44 32.01
N ALA A 558 -81.93 -60.75 31.82
CA ALA A 558 -80.59 -61.33 31.85
C ALA A 558 -79.73 -60.86 30.65
N SER A 559 -80.30 -60.78 29.44
CA SER A 559 -79.58 -60.25 28.29
C SER A 559 -79.27 -58.75 28.44
N LEU A 560 -80.24 -57.95 28.92
CA LEU A 560 -80.01 -56.54 29.24
C LEU A 560 -78.93 -56.33 30.32
N ALA A 561 -78.92 -57.13 31.39
CA ALA A 561 -77.88 -57.05 32.42
C ALA A 561 -76.48 -57.44 31.88
N THR A 562 -76.41 -58.44 31.02
CA THR A 562 -75.16 -58.86 30.36
C THR A 562 -74.65 -57.76 29.42
N LEU A 563 -75.55 -57.15 28.64
CA LEU A 563 -75.23 -56.09 27.69
C LEU A 563 -74.83 -54.78 28.40
N ALA A 564 -75.49 -54.43 29.51
CA ALA A 564 -75.10 -53.32 30.38
C ALA A 564 -73.71 -53.54 31.01
N THR A 565 -73.38 -54.77 31.42
CA THR A 565 -72.05 -55.12 31.96
C THR A 565 -70.97 -55.01 30.88
N ALA A 566 -71.28 -55.46 29.65
CA ALA A 566 -70.38 -55.32 28.50
C ALA A 566 -70.17 -53.83 28.11
N ALA A 567 -71.23 -53.02 28.13
CA ALA A 567 -71.15 -51.59 27.88
C ALA A 567 -70.31 -50.86 28.95
N ALA A 568 -70.48 -51.18 30.23
CA ALA A 568 -69.65 -50.61 31.31
C ALA A 568 -68.16 -50.98 31.15
N ALA A 569 -67.86 -52.21 30.72
CA ALA A 569 -66.49 -52.63 30.43
C ALA A 569 -65.90 -51.93 29.18
N ALA A 570 -66.70 -51.65 28.16
CA ALA A 570 -66.29 -50.87 26.99
C ALA A 570 -66.00 -49.41 27.37
N ILE A 571 -66.91 -48.76 28.13
CA ILE A 571 -66.71 -47.39 28.65
C ILE A 571 -65.41 -47.28 29.45
N HIS A 572 -65.10 -48.26 30.30
CA HIS A 572 -63.84 -48.25 31.05
C HIS A 572 -62.58 -48.39 30.17
N ARG A 573 -62.62 -49.18 29.09
CA ARG A 573 -61.49 -49.23 28.13
C ARG A 573 -61.33 -47.91 27.38
N ASN A 574 -62.42 -47.38 26.85
CA ASN A 574 -62.40 -46.13 26.10
C ASN A 574 -61.92 -44.96 26.96
N LYS A 575 -62.30 -44.92 28.26
CA LYS A 575 -61.79 -43.93 29.22
C LYS A 575 -60.28 -44.08 29.45
N SER A 576 -59.76 -45.30 29.60
CA SER A 576 -58.31 -45.53 29.71
C SER A 576 -57.58 -45.07 28.46
N GLN A 577 -58.06 -45.44 27.27
CA GLN A 577 -57.47 -45.05 26.00
C GLN A 577 -57.52 -43.51 25.78
N GLU A 578 -58.58 -42.85 26.25
CA GLU A 578 -58.66 -41.38 26.27
C GLU A 578 -57.62 -40.76 27.22
N ASP A 579 -57.38 -41.36 28.40
CA ASP A 579 -56.33 -40.88 29.33
C ASP A 579 -54.91 -41.13 28.78
N ASP A 580 -54.68 -42.28 28.12
CA ASP A 580 -53.41 -42.61 27.45
C ASP A 580 -53.13 -41.66 26.27
N LEU A 581 -54.14 -41.37 25.44
CA LEU A 581 -54.03 -40.40 24.34
C LEU A 581 -53.82 -38.97 24.86
N GLN A 582 -54.48 -38.58 25.96
CA GLN A 582 -54.29 -37.26 26.57
C GLN A 582 -52.85 -37.08 27.09
N ALA A 583 -52.23 -38.14 27.59
CA ALA A 583 -50.81 -38.14 27.98
C ALA A 583 -49.88 -38.00 26.76
N GLN A 584 -50.15 -38.69 25.65
CA GLN A 584 -49.39 -38.53 24.40
C GLN A 584 -49.50 -37.11 23.83
N ILE A 585 -50.70 -36.53 23.78
CA ILE A 585 -50.92 -35.13 23.35
C ILE A 585 -50.07 -34.18 24.20
N THR A 586 -50.07 -34.36 25.52
CA THR A 586 -49.29 -33.50 26.45
C THR A 586 -47.77 -33.62 26.21
N ALA A 587 -47.28 -34.81 25.83
CA ALA A 587 -45.88 -35.02 25.47
C ALA A 587 -45.52 -34.32 24.14
N TYR A 588 -46.36 -34.45 23.11
CA TYR A 588 -46.14 -33.77 21.83
C TYR A 588 -46.30 -32.25 21.93
N ASP A 589 -47.21 -31.73 22.76
CA ASP A 589 -47.31 -30.30 23.08
C ASP A 589 -46.00 -29.77 23.71
N THR A 590 -45.35 -30.57 24.55
CA THR A 590 -44.06 -30.23 25.18
C THR A 590 -42.94 -30.25 24.15
N GLN A 591 -42.81 -31.32 23.37
CA GLN A 591 -41.82 -31.42 22.29
C GLN A 591 -41.95 -30.29 21.26
N THR A 592 -43.18 -29.88 20.94
CA THR A 592 -43.46 -28.76 20.02
C THR A 592 -43.00 -27.42 20.61
N GLN A 593 -43.09 -27.23 21.93
CA GLN A 593 -42.58 -26.03 22.60
C GLN A 593 -41.04 -26.01 22.62
N ASP A 594 -40.40 -27.15 22.90
CA ASP A 594 -38.93 -27.26 22.87
C ASP A 594 -38.39 -27.01 21.45
N GLN A 595 -39.03 -27.57 20.42
CA GLN A 595 -38.69 -27.32 19.01
C GLN A 595 -38.95 -25.86 18.58
N ALA A 596 -40.02 -25.23 19.07
CA ALA A 596 -40.28 -23.81 18.80
C ALA A 596 -39.18 -22.92 19.40
N ALA A 597 -38.73 -23.20 20.62
CA ALA A 597 -37.61 -22.49 21.25
C ALA A 597 -36.28 -22.70 20.51
N GLN A 598 -36.04 -23.91 19.98
CA GLN A 598 -34.87 -24.18 19.13
C GLN A 598 -34.92 -23.40 17.81
N ILE A 599 -36.09 -23.32 17.17
CA ILE A 599 -36.30 -22.52 15.94
C ILE A 599 -36.11 -21.02 16.24
N GLU A 600 -36.59 -20.51 17.38
CA GLU A 600 -36.36 -19.13 17.81
C GLU A 600 -34.86 -18.84 18.00
N SER A 601 -34.13 -19.74 18.67
CA SER A 601 -32.67 -19.64 18.84
C SER A 601 -31.89 -19.68 17.52
N LEU A 602 -32.29 -20.52 16.56
CA LEU A 602 -31.66 -20.59 15.25
C LEU A 602 -32.00 -19.36 14.39
N THR A 603 -33.22 -18.83 14.52
CA THR A 603 -33.64 -17.59 13.83
C THR A 603 -32.82 -16.40 14.34
N ALA A 604 -32.54 -16.32 15.64
CA ALA A 604 -31.64 -15.32 16.21
C ALA A 604 -30.22 -15.42 15.60
N GLN A 605 -29.61 -16.62 15.61
CA GLN A 605 -28.29 -16.84 15.03
C GLN A 605 -28.20 -16.48 13.53
N VAL A 606 -29.25 -16.79 12.74
CA VAL A 606 -29.32 -16.37 11.34
C VAL A 606 -29.42 -14.84 11.20
N THR A 607 -30.14 -14.17 12.09
CA THR A 607 -30.26 -12.70 12.11
C THR A 607 -28.93 -12.04 12.48
N ASP A 608 -28.20 -12.60 13.45
CA ASP A 608 -26.87 -12.12 13.85
C ASP A 608 -25.85 -12.29 12.70
N LEU A 609 -25.87 -13.44 12.01
CA LEU A 609 -25.03 -13.71 10.84
C LEU A 609 -25.37 -12.81 9.64
N GLN A 610 -26.65 -12.50 9.42
CA GLN A 610 -27.09 -11.53 8.41
C GLN A 610 -26.57 -10.13 8.74
N THR A 611 -26.70 -9.70 10.00
CA THR A 611 -26.20 -8.39 10.46
C THR A 611 -24.68 -8.26 10.27
N ASN A 612 -23.93 -9.34 10.52
CA ASN A 612 -22.48 -9.39 10.27
C ASN A 612 -22.14 -9.34 8.76
N LEU A 613 -22.90 -10.05 7.93
CA LEU A 613 -22.73 -10.03 6.46
C LEU A 613 -23.00 -8.64 5.88
N ASP A 614 -24.05 -7.96 6.35
CA ASP A 614 -24.37 -6.58 5.96
C ASP A 614 -23.23 -5.63 6.38
N ALA A 615 -22.73 -5.74 7.61
CA ALA A 615 -21.60 -4.94 8.10
C ALA A 615 -20.29 -5.17 7.30
N MET A 616 -19.97 -6.42 6.97
CA MET A 616 -18.83 -6.75 6.09
C MET A 616 -19.02 -6.22 4.66
N THR A 617 -20.26 -6.14 4.19
CA THR A 617 -20.59 -5.55 2.88
C THR A 617 -20.35 -4.05 2.88
N THR A 618 -20.79 -3.32 3.92
CA THR A 618 -20.49 -1.88 4.08
C THR A 618 -18.99 -1.63 4.18
N ALA A 619 -18.26 -2.37 5.02
CA ALA A 619 -16.81 -2.22 5.17
C ALA A 619 -16.03 -2.47 3.87
N ARG A 620 -16.50 -3.38 3.00
CA ARG A 620 -15.96 -3.57 1.64
C ARG A 620 -16.20 -2.34 0.76
N ASP A 621 -17.40 -1.77 0.80
CA ASP A 621 -17.78 -0.64 -0.04
C ASP A 621 -17.05 0.66 0.37
N ASP A 622 -16.79 0.85 1.66
CA ASP A 622 -15.93 1.92 2.18
C ASP A 622 -14.46 1.74 1.77
N LEU A 623 -13.96 0.51 1.72
CA LEU A 623 -12.62 0.19 1.20
C LEU A 623 -12.53 0.43 -0.31
N ASP A 624 -13.55 0.09 -1.09
CA ASP A 624 -13.62 0.38 -2.53
C ASP A 624 -13.62 1.90 -2.81
N PHE A 625 -14.43 2.66 -2.06
CA PHE A 625 -14.40 4.13 -2.11
C PHE A 625 -13.02 4.70 -1.74
N THR A 626 -12.37 4.15 -0.71
CA THR A 626 -11.01 4.55 -0.30
C THR A 626 -9.98 4.24 -1.39
N LEU A 627 -10.09 3.08 -2.05
CA LEU A 627 -9.21 2.66 -3.13
C LEU A 627 -9.34 3.60 -4.33
N LYS A 628 -10.56 3.88 -4.79
CA LYS A 628 -10.85 4.80 -5.90
C LYS A 628 -10.32 6.22 -5.65
N ASN A 629 -10.41 6.73 -4.41
CA ASN A 629 -9.78 8.01 -4.04
C ASN A 629 -8.24 7.95 -4.15
N LYS A 630 -7.61 6.82 -3.79
CA LYS A 630 -6.15 6.66 -3.90
C LYS A 630 -5.68 6.47 -5.34
N GLU A 631 -6.49 5.89 -6.21
CA GLU A 631 -6.22 5.86 -7.65
C GLU A 631 -6.29 7.26 -8.28
N GLN A 632 -7.26 8.08 -7.89
CA GLN A 632 -7.33 9.48 -8.32
C GLN A 632 -6.13 10.30 -7.80
N GLU A 633 -5.73 10.15 -6.53
CA GLU A 633 -4.50 10.77 -6.00
C GLU A 633 -3.26 10.37 -6.83
N LEU A 634 -3.13 9.09 -7.19
CA LEU A 634 -2.02 8.60 -8.01
C LEU A 634 -2.04 9.16 -9.45
N ALA A 635 -3.23 9.34 -10.04
CA ALA A 635 -3.38 10.01 -11.33
C ALA A 635 -2.92 11.49 -11.26
N ASP A 636 -3.40 12.23 -10.26
CA ASP A 636 -3.00 13.63 -10.00
C ASP A 636 -1.49 13.77 -9.79
N TYR A 637 -0.87 12.84 -9.04
CA TYR A 637 0.59 12.80 -8.85
C TYR A 637 1.34 12.50 -10.16
N ASN A 638 0.83 11.61 -11.01
CA ASN A 638 1.43 11.29 -12.30
C ASN A 638 1.38 12.48 -13.27
N ASP A 639 0.25 13.17 -13.38
CA ASP A 639 0.11 14.36 -14.25
C ASP A 639 0.98 15.51 -13.76
N ARG A 640 1.12 15.67 -12.43
CA ARG A 640 2.10 16.60 -11.84
C ARG A 640 3.54 16.21 -12.14
N PHE A 641 3.88 14.91 -12.13
CA PHE A 641 5.22 14.43 -12.50
C PHE A 641 5.53 14.71 -13.99
N LEU A 642 4.57 14.46 -14.89
CA LEU A 642 4.70 14.79 -16.31
C LEU A 642 4.87 16.30 -16.54
N THR A 643 4.14 17.13 -15.79
CA THR A 643 4.27 18.60 -15.82
C THR A 643 5.68 19.04 -15.40
N LEU A 644 6.17 18.56 -14.24
CA LEU A 644 7.52 18.85 -13.75
C LEU A 644 8.61 18.35 -14.71
N GLN A 645 8.41 17.20 -15.37
CA GLN A 645 9.32 16.71 -16.41
C GLN A 645 9.34 17.66 -17.64
N GLY A 646 8.19 18.23 -18.01
CA GLY A 646 8.11 19.28 -19.03
C GLY A 646 8.89 20.56 -18.66
N GLU A 647 8.72 21.04 -17.42
CA GLU A 647 9.46 22.20 -16.88
C GLU A 647 10.97 21.97 -16.87
N VAL A 648 11.43 20.81 -16.38
CA VAL A 648 12.87 20.43 -16.37
C VAL A 648 13.45 20.41 -17.79
N ASN A 649 12.72 19.89 -18.78
CA ASN A 649 13.16 19.89 -20.18
C ASN A 649 13.21 21.32 -20.78
N SER A 650 12.29 22.21 -20.37
CA SER A 650 12.30 23.62 -20.75
C SER A 650 13.54 24.33 -20.18
N LEU A 651 13.76 24.23 -18.86
CA LEU A 651 14.91 24.83 -18.16
C LEU A 651 16.26 24.29 -18.67
N ALA A 652 16.34 23.00 -19.02
CA ALA A 652 17.54 22.43 -19.63
C ALA A 652 17.82 23.02 -21.03
N SER A 653 16.78 23.32 -21.80
CA SER A 653 16.88 23.96 -23.12
C SER A 653 17.28 25.43 -23.00
N GLU A 654 16.68 26.17 -22.06
CA GLU A 654 17.04 27.56 -21.74
C GLU A 654 18.50 27.68 -21.30
N LYS A 655 18.92 26.83 -20.34
CA LYS A 655 20.32 26.76 -19.88
C LYS A 655 21.29 26.54 -21.03
N SER A 656 21.00 25.62 -21.95
CA SER A 656 21.84 25.36 -23.14
C SER A 656 21.93 26.60 -24.06
N GLY A 657 20.83 27.34 -24.20
CA GLY A 657 20.81 28.63 -24.88
C GLY A 657 21.68 29.69 -24.21
N LEU A 658 21.60 29.81 -22.88
CA LEU A 658 22.41 30.74 -22.08
C LEU A 658 23.92 30.38 -22.10
N GLU A 659 24.27 29.09 -22.01
CA GLU A 659 25.65 28.61 -22.15
C GLU A 659 26.21 28.92 -23.54
N THR A 660 25.40 28.78 -24.60
CA THR A 660 25.76 29.14 -25.97
C THR A 660 25.95 30.66 -26.12
N ALA A 661 25.07 31.46 -25.52
CA ALA A 661 25.16 32.93 -25.55
C ALA A 661 26.40 33.45 -24.79
N LEU A 662 26.76 32.83 -23.67
CA LEU A 662 27.98 33.14 -22.92
C LEU A 662 29.25 32.87 -23.75
N GLN A 663 29.34 31.69 -24.40
CA GLN A 663 30.47 31.38 -25.28
C GLN A 663 30.64 32.41 -26.41
N LEU A 664 29.52 32.86 -27.01
CA LEU A 664 29.53 33.88 -28.06
C LEU A 664 30.01 35.25 -27.51
N LYS A 665 29.69 35.58 -26.25
CA LYS A 665 30.21 36.79 -25.59
C LYS A 665 31.68 36.70 -25.18
N ASP A 666 32.17 35.53 -24.79
CA ASP A 666 33.61 35.32 -24.58
C ASP A 666 34.40 35.45 -25.91
N GLU A 667 33.84 34.98 -27.03
CA GLU A 667 34.41 35.21 -28.37
C GLU A 667 34.39 36.68 -28.80
N GLU A 668 33.30 37.43 -28.55
CA GLU A 668 33.25 38.88 -28.78
C GLU A 668 34.31 39.63 -27.93
N LEU A 669 34.44 39.28 -26.65
CA LEU A 669 35.41 39.89 -25.75
C LEU A 669 36.86 39.59 -26.16
N ALA A 670 37.15 38.37 -26.63
CA ALA A 670 38.45 38.02 -27.17
C ALA A 670 38.81 38.84 -28.43
N GLN A 671 37.85 39.01 -29.36
CA GLN A 671 38.02 39.84 -30.55
C GLN A 671 38.25 41.32 -30.19
N LEU A 672 37.52 41.86 -29.22
CA LEU A 672 37.72 43.23 -28.73
C LEU A 672 39.11 43.39 -28.08
N GLN A 673 39.58 42.42 -27.30
CA GLN A 673 40.93 42.45 -26.72
C GLN A 673 42.03 42.43 -27.80
N GLU A 674 41.87 41.63 -28.85
CA GLU A 674 42.79 41.63 -30.00
C GLU A 674 42.80 43.00 -30.72
N GLN A 675 41.63 43.60 -30.94
CA GLN A 675 41.52 44.95 -31.50
C GLN A 675 42.17 46.02 -30.61
N PHE A 676 42.00 45.96 -29.29
CA PHE A 676 42.67 46.89 -28.37
C PHE A 676 44.19 46.74 -28.41
N ALA A 677 44.72 45.51 -28.44
CA ALA A 677 46.16 45.26 -28.56
C ALA A 677 46.74 45.76 -29.90
N ALA A 678 46.01 45.59 -31.01
CA ALA A 678 46.39 46.14 -32.31
C ALA A 678 46.39 47.68 -32.31
N ASN A 679 45.34 48.30 -31.75
CA ASN A 679 45.25 49.76 -31.62
C ASN A 679 46.36 50.35 -30.72
N GLU A 680 46.74 49.65 -29.64
CA GLU A 680 47.87 50.07 -28.79
C GLU A 680 49.21 49.98 -29.53
N ALA A 681 49.44 48.93 -30.32
CA ALA A 681 50.63 48.77 -31.15
C ALA A 681 50.74 49.86 -32.24
N ASP A 682 49.64 50.22 -32.88
CA ASP A 682 49.60 51.32 -33.85
C ASP A 682 49.79 52.69 -33.17
N LEU A 683 49.23 52.89 -31.97
CA LEU A 683 49.48 54.09 -31.17
C LEU A 683 50.98 54.23 -30.81
N ALA A 684 51.64 53.12 -30.46
CA ALA A 684 53.07 53.08 -30.19
C ALA A 684 53.90 53.42 -31.44
N GLN A 685 53.57 52.86 -32.61
CA GLN A 685 54.21 53.24 -33.88
C GLN A 685 54.02 54.73 -34.21
N VAL A 686 52.84 55.30 -33.96
CA VAL A 686 52.59 56.73 -34.15
C VAL A 686 53.42 57.57 -33.16
N GLN A 687 53.59 57.15 -31.91
CA GLN A 687 54.48 57.82 -30.96
C GLN A 687 55.96 57.74 -31.38
N GLU A 688 56.44 56.60 -31.90
CA GLU A 688 57.79 56.48 -32.45
C GLU A 688 57.98 57.36 -33.69
N ALA A 689 57.00 57.40 -34.60
CA ALA A 689 57.03 58.27 -35.78
C ALA A 689 57.03 59.76 -35.40
N VAL A 690 56.25 60.17 -34.40
CA VAL A 690 56.22 61.56 -33.91
C VAL A 690 57.53 61.95 -33.21
N THR A 691 58.11 61.06 -32.39
CA THR A 691 59.38 61.33 -31.70
C THR A 691 60.57 61.32 -32.66
N GLY A 692 60.64 60.39 -33.61
CA GLY A 692 61.65 60.39 -34.69
C GLY A 692 61.53 61.60 -35.64
N SER A 693 60.30 62.00 -35.98
CA SER A 693 60.01 63.20 -36.77
C SER A 693 60.47 64.47 -36.07
N THR A 694 60.10 64.67 -34.80
CA THR A 694 60.51 65.86 -34.02
C THR A 694 62.01 65.91 -33.75
N GLY A 695 62.65 64.76 -33.50
CA GLY A 695 64.12 64.66 -33.41
C GLY A 695 64.85 65.08 -34.68
N THR A 696 64.26 64.83 -35.85
CA THR A 696 64.87 65.15 -37.16
C THR A 696 64.55 66.56 -37.65
N ARG A 697 63.40 67.15 -37.25
CA ARG A 697 62.91 68.45 -37.78
C ARG A 697 63.40 69.70 -37.06
N MET A 698 64.26 69.58 -36.04
CA MET A 698 64.91 70.74 -35.40
C MET A 698 66.00 71.43 -36.23
N VAL A 699 66.15 71.10 -37.52
CA VAL A 699 66.92 71.88 -38.51
C VAL A 699 66.12 72.04 -39.81
N GLY A 700 65.08 72.88 -39.81
CA GLY A 700 64.32 73.18 -41.03
C GLY A 700 63.17 74.19 -40.85
N VAL A 701 63.39 75.43 -41.26
CA VAL A 701 62.38 76.51 -41.20
C VAL A 701 61.51 76.54 -42.46
N ALA A 702 60.24 76.94 -42.30
CA ALA A 702 59.19 77.19 -43.30
C ALA A 702 58.46 75.97 -43.89
N GLY A 703 57.12 76.02 -43.89
CA GLY A 703 56.24 74.95 -44.40
C GLY A 703 54.77 75.09 -44.01
N VAL A 704 54.16 76.27 -44.20
CA VAL A 704 52.77 76.55 -43.78
C VAL A 704 51.74 75.98 -44.77
N THR A 705 51.57 74.67 -44.77
CA THR A 705 50.46 73.96 -45.46
C THR A 705 49.93 72.73 -44.72
N ALA A 706 50.64 72.19 -43.71
CA ALA A 706 50.26 70.94 -43.03
C ALA A 706 48.99 71.03 -42.15
N GLY A 707 48.53 72.23 -41.80
CA GLY A 707 47.40 72.42 -40.87
C GLY A 707 46.05 71.88 -41.35
N ALA A 708 45.81 71.85 -42.66
CA ALA A 708 44.54 71.35 -43.20
C ALA A 708 44.35 69.83 -43.03
N ALA A 709 45.43 69.06 -43.21
CA ALA A 709 45.41 67.61 -42.99
C ALA A 709 45.26 67.26 -41.50
N ALA A 710 45.90 68.03 -40.62
CA ALA A 710 45.75 67.86 -39.18
C ALA A 710 44.33 68.23 -38.69
N ALA A 711 43.68 69.23 -39.30
CA ALA A 711 42.30 69.58 -38.99
C ALA A 711 41.30 68.51 -39.47
N ALA A 712 41.49 67.95 -40.66
CA ALA A 712 40.67 66.83 -41.15
C ALA A 712 40.81 65.59 -40.27
N ALA A 713 42.04 65.21 -39.89
CA ALA A 713 42.30 64.07 -39.00
C ALA A 713 41.84 64.29 -37.55
N LEU A 714 41.61 65.55 -37.13
CA LEU A 714 40.93 65.86 -35.87
C LEU A 714 39.42 65.67 -36.01
N GLN A 715 38.81 66.23 -37.07
CA GLN A 715 37.37 66.06 -37.32
C GLN A 715 36.98 64.58 -37.47
N GLU A 716 37.76 63.79 -38.21
CA GLU A 716 37.58 62.34 -38.35
C GLU A 716 37.67 61.60 -37.00
N LYS A 717 38.50 62.07 -36.07
CA LYS A 717 38.58 61.52 -34.70
C LYS A 717 37.49 62.01 -33.76
N ASP A 718 37.01 63.25 -33.91
CA ASP A 718 35.84 63.74 -33.17
C ASP A 718 34.58 62.97 -33.60
N GLU A 719 34.48 62.58 -34.88
CA GLU A 719 33.40 61.76 -35.44
C GLU A 719 33.49 60.29 -34.96
N GLN A 720 34.69 59.70 -34.93
CA GLN A 720 34.94 58.39 -34.28
C GLN A 720 34.68 58.40 -32.76
N LEU A 721 34.95 59.51 -32.07
CA LEU A 721 34.62 59.67 -30.64
C LEU A 721 33.11 59.80 -30.41
N ALA A 722 32.37 60.42 -31.33
CA ALA A 722 30.91 60.44 -31.29
C ALA A 722 30.30 59.05 -31.54
N GLU A 723 30.84 58.29 -32.50
CA GLU A 723 30.39 56.93 -32.81
C GLU A 723 30.67 55.96 -31.64
N THR A 724 31.87 55.99 -31.06
CA THR A 724 32.21 55.16 -29.89
C THR A 724 31.44 55.57 -28.63
N ALA A 725 31.11 56.85 -28.46
CA ALA A 725 30.21 57.31 -27.40
C ALA A 725 28.77 56.80 -27.58
N ALA A 726 28.26 56.73 -28.82
CA ALA A 726 26.95 56.15 -29.12
C ALA A 726 26.93 54.63 -28.88
N GLN A 727 28.00 53.91 -29.25
CA GLN A 727 28.16 52.48 -28.95
C GLN A 727 28.22 52.22 -27.44
N LEU A 728 28.90 53.07 -26.65
CA LEU A 728 28.90 52.99 -25.19
C LEU A 728 27.52 53.23 -24.58
N ALA A 729 26.74 54.18 -25.11
CA ALA A 729 25.37 54.42 -24.64
C ALA A 729 24.45 53.21 -24.92
N ALA A 730 24.54 52.63 -26.12
CA ALA A 730 23.79 51.42 -26.47
C ALA A 730 24.18 50.21 -25.59
N LEU A 731 25.47 50.03 -25.29
CA LEU A 731 25.93 48.98 -24.36
C LEU A 731 25.44 49.21 -22.93
N GLN A 732 25.33 50.47 -22.47
CA GLN A 732 24.77 50.79 -21.15
C GLN A 732 23.26 50.53 -21.08
N GLU A 733 22.51 50.82 -22.14
CA GLU A 733 21.09 50.51 -22.25
C GLU A 733 20.85 48.98 -22.31
N GLN A 734 21.68 48.25 -23.05
CA GLN A 734 21.62 46.79 -23.12
C GLN A 734 21.98 46.11 -21.79
N LEU A 735 22.97 46.63 -21.06
CA LEU A 735 23.27 46.20 -19.68
C LEU A 735 22.13 46.49 -18.71
N ALA A 736 21.45 47.63 -18.85
CA ALA A 736 20.29 47.96 -18.03
C ALA A 736 19.12 46.98 -18.27
N ALA A 737 18.82 46.67 -19.53
CA ALA A 737 17.81 45.66 -19.88
C ALA A 737 18.14 44.28 -19.28
N GLN A 738 19.37 43.78 -19.48
CA GLN A 738 19.82 42.49 -18.94
C GLN A 738 19.83 42.47 -17.40
N SER A 739 20.07 43.61 -16.74
CA SER A 739 19.94 43.69 -15.28
C SER A 739 18.49 43.55 -14.80
N GLY A 740 17.51 43.98 -15.59
CA GLY A 740 16.09 43.75 -15.33
C GLY A 740 15.70 42.28 -15.47
N GLU A 741 16.12 41.63 -16.57
CA GLU A 741 15.91 40.19 -16.79
C GLU A 741 16.56 39.33 -15.69
N LEU A 742 17.74 39.74 -15.19
CA LEU A 742 18.41 39.09 -14.05
C LEU A 742 17.71 39.31 -12.69
N GLU A 743 17.01 40.43 -12.50
CA GLU A 743 16.21 40.68 -11.29
C GLU A 743 14.88 39.90 -11.35
N GLU A 744 14.26 39.80 -12.52
CA GLU A 744 13.03 39.03 -12.75
C GLU A 744 13.28 37.51 -12.63
N THR A 745 14.30 36.97 -13.31
CA THR A 745 14.69 35.55 -13.15
C THR A 745 15.12 35.22 -11.72
N ARG A 746 15.74 36.16 -10.98
CA ARG A 746 15.97 36.00 -9.53
C ARG A 746 14.67 35.94 -8.72
N SER A 747 13.67 36.73 -9.07
CA SER A 747 12.35 36.71 -8.41
C SER A 747 11.64 35.37 -8.65
N GLN A 748 11.69 34.87 -9.88
CA GLN A 748 11.18 33.54 -10.24
C GLN A 748 11.94 32.42 -9.51
N LEU A 749 13.27 32.48 -9.47
CA LEU A 749 14.11 31.54 -8.71
C LEU A 749 13.81 31.58 -7.19
N ALA A 750 13.51 32.77 -6.64
CA ALA A 750 13.13 32.92 -5.24
C ALA A 750 11.74 32.31 -4.94
N SER A 751 10.80 32.35 -5.90
CA SER A 751 9.52 31.62 -5.77
C SER A 751 9.68 30.10 -5.93
N ALA A 752 10.70 29.64 -6.67
CA ALA A 752 11.07 28.23 -6.79
C ALA A 752 11.88 27.69 -5.59
N ALA A 753 12.26 28.53 -4.62
CA ALA A 753 13.08 28.16 -3.46
C ALA A 753 12.65 26.87 -2.73
N PRO A 754 11.36 26.62 -2.38
CA PRO A 754 10.98 25.38 -1.70
C PRO A 754 11.16 24.13 -2.58
N PHE A 755 11.01 24.24 -3.90
CA PHE A 755 11.35 23.16 -4.83
C PHE A 755 12.87 22.98 -4.94
N GLN A 756 13.64 24.06 -4.84
CA GLN A 756 15.11 24.00 -4.82
C GLN A 756 15.63 23.37 -3.51
N GLU A 757 14.98 23.61 -2.38
CA GLU A 757 15.26 22.93 -1.10
C GLU A 757 14.88 21.44 -1.17
N ALA A 758 13.69 21.11 -1.72
CA ALA A 758 13.28 19.72 -1.94
C ALA A 758 14.21 18.97 -2.91
N ALA A 759 14.66 19.61 -3.99
CA ALA A 759 15.63 19.04 -4.93
C ALA A 759 17.01 18.86 -4.29
N GLN A 760 17.50 19.85 -3.53
CA GLN A 760 18.73 19.69 -2.74
C GLN A 760 18.60 18.60 -1.67
N MET A 761 17.40 18.39 -1.12
CA MET A 761 17.13 17.31 -0.18
C MET A 761 17.17 15.96 -0.90
N ALA A 762 16.56 15.85 -2.08
CA ALA A 762 16.62 14.65 -2.93
C ALA A 762 18.06 14.33 -3.39
N ASP A 763 18.85 15.32 -3.80
CA ASP A 763 20.27 15.15 -4.14
C ASP A 763 21.11 14.70 -2.94
N LYS A 764 20.91 15.31 -1.76
CA LYS A 764 21.55 14.89 -0.51
C LYS A 764 21.18 13.46 -0.15
N LEU A 765 19.90 13.10 -0.27
CA LEU A 765 19.42 11.74 -0.06
C LEU A 765 20.01 10.76 -1.08
N ALA A 766 20.10 11.12 -2.36
CA ALA A 766 20.73 10.28 -3.39
C ALA A 766 22.22 10.03 -3.13
N GLN A 767 22.91 10.98 -2.49
CA GLN A 767 24.32 10.88 -2.09
C GLN A 767 24.55 10.13 -0.76
N MET A 768 23.48 9.78 -0.01
CA MET A 768 23.62 9.14 1.30
C MET A 768 23.79 7.62 1.26
N PRO A 769 24.50 7.03 2.25
CA PRO A 769 24.56 5.58 2.44
C PRO A 769 23.16 4.94 2.49
N PRO A 770 22.98 3.69 2.01
CA PRO A 770 21.68 3.03 1.95
C PRO A 770 20.90 3.06 3.27
N ILE A 771 21.61 2.88 4.39
CA ILE A 771 21.08 2.96 5.76
C ILE A 771 20.37 4.30 6.03
N LYS A 772 21.04 5.42 5.76
CA LYS A 772 20.48 6.77 6.00
C LYS A 772 19.34 7.09 5.03
N ARG A 773 19.36 6.54 3.82
CA ARG A 773 18.23 6.63 2.88
C ARG A 773 16.99 5.88 3.40
N GLY A 774 17.17 4.68 3.97
CA GLY A 774 16.09 3.93 4.63
C GLY A 774 15.46 4.73 5.77
N ALA A 775 16.28 5.24 6.69
CA ALA A 775 15.84 6.08 7.80
C ALA A 775 15.11 7.37 7.37
N ALA A 776 15.56 7.99 6.27
CA ALA A 776 14.92 9.17 5.70
C ALA A 776 13.55 8.86 5.05
N THR A 777 13.47 7.79 4.26
CA THR A 777 12.20 7.35 3.65
C THR A 777 11.18 6.97 4.73
N ALA A 778 11.61 6.27 5.77
CA ALA A 778 10.77 5.96 6.92
C ALA A 778 10.25 7.23 7.64
N ALA A 779 11.05 8.30 7.73
CA ALA A 779 10.62 9.56 8.32
C ALA A 779 9.49 10.20 7.50
N VAL A 780 9.66 10.25 6.17
CA VAL A 780 8.64 10.77 5.24
C VAL A 780 7.36 9.94 5.30
N LEU A 781 7.45 8.61 5.38
CA LEU A 781 6.29 7.72 5.58
C LEU A 781 5.60 7.93 6.94
N ALA A 782 6.35 8.31 7.98
CA ALA A 782 5.82 8.70 9.29
C ALA A 782 5.27 10.16 9.31
N GLY A 783 5.24 10.87 8.18
CA GLY A 783 4.78 12.25 8.09
C GLY A 783 5.73 13.30 8.65
N VAL A 784 6.99 12.94 8.95
CA VAL A 784 7.99 13.82 9.56
C VAL A 784 9.11 14.14 8.56
N GLN A 785 9.38 15.42 8.34
CA GLN A 785 10.48 15.84 7.46
C GLN A 785 11.84 15.44 8.09
N PRO A 786 12.66 14.61 7.42
CA PRO A 786 13.94 14.18 7.99
C PRO A 786 14.92 15.34 8.13
N TYR A 787 15.61 15.44 9.27
CA TYR A 787 16.49 16.56 9.60
C TYR A 787 17.82 16.10 10.20
N PHE A 788 18.88 16.88 10.01
CA PHE A 788 20.23 16.47 10.38
C PHE A 788 20.64 16.97 11.77
N VAL A 789 20.93 16.03 12.67
CA VAL A 789 21.49 16.31 13.99
C VAL A 789 23.02 16.20 13.96
N PRO A 790 23.77 17.19 14.48
CA PRO A 790 25.23 17.17 14.44
C PRO A 790 25.86 16.22 15.47
N GLY A 791 25.14 15.91 16.56
CA GLY A 791 25.60 15.02 17.62
C GLY A 791 24.95 13.65 17.57
N VAL A 792 25.67 12.62 18.02
CA VAL A 792 25.11 11.29 18.25
C VAL A 792 24.26 11.25 19.52
N GLN A 793 23.25 10.38 19.50
CA GLN A 793 22.44 10.04 20.68
C GLN A 793 23.06 8.84 21.41
N ALA A 794 22.75 8.68 22.70
CA ALA A 794 23.34 7.66 23.54
C ALA A 794 22.68 6.28 23.28
N LEU A 795 23.08 5.61 22.19
CA LEU A 795 22.50 4.33 21.77
C LEU A 795 22.60 3.23 22.84
N ASN A 796 23.48 3.38 23.84
CA ASN A 796 23.53 2.53 25.04
C ASN A 796 22.27 2.55 25.92
N ASP A 797 21.31 3.44 25.65
CA ASP A 797 20.04 3.53 26.38
C ASP A 797 18.98 2.60 25.76
N ILE A 798 19.20 2.15 24.52
CA ILE A 798 18.35 1.18 23.81
C ILE A 798 18.53 -0.22 24.44
N HIS A 799 17.42 -0.94 24.66
CA HIS A 799 17.49 -2.31 25.16
C HIS A 799 18.30 -3.23 24.22
N GLY A 800 19.14 -4.10 24.79
CA GLY A 800 20.06 -4.95 24.03
C GLY A 800 21.34 -4.28 23.52
N VAL A 801 21.44 -2.94 23.49
CA VAL A 801 22.60 -2.23 22.93
C VAL A 801 23.64 -1.89 24.01
N GLY A 802 24.66 -2.74 24.16
CA GLY A 802 25.82 -2.44 25.00
C GLY A 802 26.77 -1.40 24.37
N GLN A 803 27.74 -0.87 25.14
CA GLN A 803 28.73 0.10 24.62
C GLN A 803 29.47 -0.38 23.36
N ALA A 804 29.81 -1.67 23.30
CA ALA A 804 30.46 -2.26 22.12
C ALA A 804 29.54 -2.26 20.88
N PHE A 805 28.22 -2.35 21.05
CA PHE A 805 27.25 -2.25 19.95
C PHE A 805 27.02 -0.78 19.56
N GLN A 806 26.95 0.14 20.53
CA GLN A 806 26.94 1.59 20.30
C GLN A 806 28.14 2.05 19.47
N GLN A 807 29.38 1.66 19.82
CA GLN A 807 30.58 1.99 19.05
C GLN A 807 30.54 1.40 17.62
N ARG A 808 29.98 0.20 17.45
CA ARG A 808 29.83 -0.42 16.11
C ARG A 808 28.78 0.27 15.25
N PHE A 809 27.62 0.66 15.81
CA PHE A 809 26.66 1.51 15.12
C PHE A 809 27.28 2.86 14.70
N TYR A 810 27.99 3.56 15.60
CA TYR A 810 28.71 4.80 15.26
C TYR A 810 29.73 4.60 14.13
N LYS A 811 30.44 3.46 14.12
CA LYS A 811 31.40 3.07 13.07
C LYS A 811 30.72 2.72 11.74
N ALA A 812 29.49 2.24 11.77
CA ALA A 812 28.62 2.02 10.62
C ALA A 812 27.89 3.30 10.14
N GLY A 813 28.14 4.45 10.77
CA GLY A 813 27.51 5.72 10.41
C GLY A 813 26.10 5.92 11.00
N ILE A 814 25.66 5.09 11.94
CA ILE A 814 24.36 5.15 12.61
C ILE A 814 24.53 5.85 13.96
N GLY A 815 23.89 7.00 14.15
CA GLY A 815 24.09 7.87 15.30
C GLY A 815 22.84 8.26 16.08
N THR A 816 21.63 8.06 15.53
CA THR A 816 20.36 8.39 16.19
C THR A 816 19.54 7.17 16.59
N TYR A 817 18.65 7.33 17.58
CA TYR A 817 17.65 6.33 17.93
C TYR A 817 16.71 6.05 16.73
N TRP A 818 16.41 7.08 15.94
CA TRP A 818 15.57 6.94 14.74
C TRP A 818 16.24 6.05 13.69
N GLU A 819 17.50 6.30 13.34
CA GLU A 819 18.25 5.48 12.39
C GLU A 819 18.23 4.00 12.80
N VAL A 820 18.55 3.68 14.06
CA VAL A 820 18.51 2.30 14.59
C VAL A 820 17.11 1.67 14.46
N SER A 821 16.04 2.41 14.75
CA SER A 821 14.66 1.88 14.70
C SER A 821 14.22 1.47 13.28
N THR A 822 14.85 2.02 12.25
CA THR A 822 14.47 1.82 10.83
C THR A 822 15.31 0.77 10.08
N LEU A 823 16.25 0.11 10.75
CA LEU A 823 17.14 -0.87 10.13
C LEU A 823 16.43 -2.21 9.83
N SER A 824 16.85 -2.92 8.78
CA SER A 824 16.51 -4.35 8.62
C SER A 824 17.34 -5.22 9.56
N ASN A 825 16.98 -6.50 9.73
CA ASN A 825 17.73 -7.42 10.61
C ASN A 825 19.18 -7.57 10.11
N GLU A 826 19.34 -7.69 8.79
CA GLU A 826 20.62 -7.83 8.09
C GLU A 826 21.47 -6.57 8.25
N ALA A 827 20.85 -5.38 8.18
CA ALA A 827 21.55 -4.11 8.40
C ALA A 827 22.01 -3.92 9.85
N ILE A 828 21.25 -4.41 10.84
CA ILE A 828 21.70 -4.45 12.24
C ILE A 828 22.86 -5.44 12.38
N GLN A 829 22.74 -6.65 11.84
CA GLN A 829 23.77 -7.69 11.84
C GLN A 829 25.10 -7.23 11.22
N GLU A 830 25.05 -6.61 10.04
CA GLU A 830 26.22 -6.06 9.34
C GLU A 830 26.85 -4.92 10.15
N SER A 831 26.04 -3.95 10.61
CA SER A 831 26.52 -2.81 11.40
C SER A 831 27.15 -3.23 12.72
N LEU A 832 26.56 -4.23 13.39
CA LEU A 832 27.04 -4.75 14.67
C LEU A 832 28.16 -5.79 14.54
N GLN A 833 28.53 -6.24 13.33
CA GLN A 833 29.63 -7.18 13.09
C GLN A 833 29.62 -8.39 14.06
N ILE A 834 28.43 -8.95 14.26
CA ILE A 834 28.18 -10.03 15.22
C ILE A 834 28.73 -11.34 14.64
N PRO A 835 29.58 -12.10 15.37
CA PRO A 835 29.99 -13.44 14.95
C PRO A 835 28.76 -14.35 14.80
N GLU A 836 28.76 -15.24 13.81
CA GLU A 836 27.59 -16.05 13.43
C GLU A 836 26.94 -16.81 14.62
N ILE A 837 27.78 -17.27 15.55
CA ILE A 837 27.47 -17.95 16.83
C ILE A 837 26.65 -17.08 17.83
N GLN A 838 26.56 -15.77 17.60
CA GLN A 838 25.90 -14.80 18.46
C GLN A 838 24.66 -14.15 17.82
N LEU A 839 24.35 -14.46 16.56
CA LEU A 839 23.24 -13.82 15.83
C LEU A 839 21.89 -14.05 16.48
N ASP A 840 21.66 -15.27 16.96
CA ASP A 840 20.41 -15.70 17.58
C ASP A 840 20.20 -15.07 18.96
N ARG A 841 21.27 -14.58 19.59
CA ARG A 841 21.27 -13.94 20.92
C ARG A 841 20.97 -12.45 20.91
N VAL A 842 20.63 -11.91 19.75
CA VAL A 842 20.34 -10.48 19.56
C VAL A 842 18.89 -10.32 19.17
N ASP A 843 18.07 -9.82 20.10
CA ASP A 843 16.69 -9.44 19.83
C ASP A 843 16.65 -8.15 18.97
N TYR A 844 16.65 -8.34 17.66
CA TYR A 844 16.53 -7.27 16.67
C TYR A 844 15.20 -6.49 16.82
N ASN A 845 14.14 -7.11 17.34
CA ASN A 845 12.83 -6.48 17.50
C ASN A 845 12.79 -5.61 18.77
N GLY A 846 13.34 -6.09 19.89
CA GLY A 846 13.56 -5.32 21.11
C GLY A 846 14.48 -4.13 20.89
N ILE A 847 15.56 -4.29 20.13
CA ILE A 847 16.45 -3.18 19.73
C ILE A 847 15.66 -2.12 18.95
N ARG A 848 14.91 -2.49 17.90
CA ARG A 848 14.15 -1.51 17.10
C ARG A 848 13.02 -0.83 17.86
N SER A 849 12.22 -1.60 18.60
CA SER A 849 11.08 -1.07 19.36
C SER A 849 11.55 -0.15 20.49
N SER A 850 12.61 -0.51 21.21
CA SER A 850 13.24 0.36 22.21
C SER A 850 13.84 1.61 21.58
N ALA A 851 14.48 1.51 20.41
CA ALA A 851 15.01 2.65 19.67
C ALA A 851 13.89 3.61 19.20
N TYR A 852 12.77 3.09 18.69
CA TYR A 852 11.60 3.89 18.33
C TYR A 852 11.00 4.61 19.55
N GLN A 853 10.85 3.90 20.67
CA GLN A 853 10.38 4.49 21.94
C GLN A 853 11.29 5.62 22.42
N TRP A 854 12.62 5.47 22.33
CA TRP A 854 13.56 6.54 22.65
C TRP A 854 13.48 7.71 21.67
N ALA A 855 13.42 7.46 20.36
CA ALA A 855 13.27 8.50 19.34
C ALA A 855 11.99 9.33 19.56
N SER A 856 10.89 8.70 19.95
CA SER A 856 9.65 9.37 20.34
C SER A 856 9.80 10.17 21.65
N GLN A 857 10.40 9.58 22.69
CA GLN A 857 10.59 10.25 24.00
C GLN A 857 11.54 11.45 23.94
N THR A 858 12.52 11.47 23.03
CA THR A 858 13.46 12.59 22.87
C THR A 858 13.08 13.58 21.76
N ASP A 859 11.91 13.43 21.12
CA ASP A 859 11.44 14.25 19.99
C ASP A 859 12.42 14.25 18.79
N THR A 860 13.02 13.09 18.53
CA THR A 860 14.02 12.87 17.46
C THR A 860 13.57 11.85 16.42
N ILE A 861 12.26 11.71 16.21
CA ILE A 861 11.72 11.05 15.02
C ILE A 861 12.17 11.84 13.78
N GLY A 862 12.64 11.14 12.74
CA GLY A 862 13.21 11.76 11.55
C GLY A 862 14.61 12.38 11.73
N ALA A 863 15.23 12.29 12.91
CA ALA A 863 16.60 12.75 13.10
C ALA A 863 17.61 11.80 12.42
N LEU A 864 18.39 12.35 11.50
CA LEU A 864 19.48 11.66 10.82
C LEU A 864 20.83 12.22 11.30
N TRP A 865 21.82 11.37 11.54
CA TRP A 865 23.11 11.83 12.03
C TRP A 865 23.93 12.48 10.90
N ALA A 866 24.38 13.72 11.12
CA ALA A 866 25.03 14.51 10.08
C ALA A 866 26.46 14.05 9.71
N VAL A 867 27.16 13.34 10.60
CA VAL A 867 28.56 12.96 10.41
C VAL A 867 28.65 11.57 9.77
N GLU A 868 29.61 11.39 8.88
CA GLU A 868 29.80 10.15 8.11
C GLU A 868 30.70 9.12 8.82
N ARG A 869 31.49 9.57 9.80
CA ARG A 869 32.46 8.75 10.55
C ARG A 869 32.74 9.36 11.93
N ILE A 870 32.73 8.53 12.97
CA ILE A 870 33.42 8.81 14.25
C ILE A 870 34.84 8.21 14.18
N ASP A 871 35.81 8.91 14.75
CA ASP A 871 37.14 8.36 15.04
C ASP A 871 37.20 7.91 16.51
N ASP A 872 37.77 6.73 16.75
CA ASP A 872 37.93 6.13 18.08
C ASP A 872 39.05 6.83 18.86
N PHE A 873 38.70 7.58 19.91
CA PHE A 873 39.70 8.29 20.70
C PHE A 873 40.41 7.43 21.77
N GLU A 874 40.04 6.16 21.98
CA GLU A 874 40.79 5.27 22.90
C GLU A 874 42.17 4.86 22.32
N GLU A 875 42.39 5.03 21.01
CA GLU A 875 43.73 4.89 20.40
C GLU A 875 44.73 5.96 20.88
N LEU A 876 44.24 7.10 21.43
CA LEU A 876 45.08 8.22 21.86
C LEU A 876 45.56 8.07 23.33
N PRO A 877 46.88 8.03 23.59
CA PRO A 877 47.42 7.67 24.89
C PRO A 877 47.10 8.71 25.98
N GLY A 878 46.10 8.40 26.81
CA GLY A 878 45.63 9.24 27.91
C GLY A 878 44.16 9.65 27.79
N ILE A 879 43.55 9.44 26.63
CA ILE A 879 42.09 9.41 26.46
C ILE A 879 41.63 7.96 26.68
N GLY A 880 40.42 7.82 27.21
CA GLY A 880 39.70 6.55 27.33
C GLY A 880 38.21 6.85 27.53
N ALA A 881 37.34 5.83 27.52
CA ALA A 881 35.89 5.91 27.42
C ALA A 881 35.20 7.05 28.22
N ALA A 882 35.67 7.36 29.43
CA ALA A 882 35.11 8.44 30.25
C ALA A 882 35.42 9.86 29.74
N PHE A 883 36.54 10.04 29.03
CA PHE A 883 36.94 11.29 28.36
C PHE A 883 36.45 11.32 26.90
N GLU A 884 36.51 10.19 26.20
CA GLU A 884 35.90 9.98 24.88
C GLU A 884 34.40 10.36 24.91
N LYS A 885 33.62 9.80 25.84
CA LYS A 885 32.20 10.15 26.00
C LYS A 885 31.98 11.64 26.31
N ARG A 886 32.89 12.32 27.03
CA ARG A 886 32.82 13.77 27.25
C ARG A 886 33.08 14.57 25.97
N LEU A 887 34.03 14.14 25.13
CA LEU A 887 34.32 14.75 23.82
C LEU A 887 33.12 14.61 22.86
N TYR A 888 32.55 13.41 22.74
CA TYR A 888 31.34 13.17 21.94
C TYR A 888 30.15 14.01 22.44
N MET A 889 29.91 14.07 23.75
CA MET A 889 28.84 14.91 24.32
C MET A 889 29.08 16.43 24.13
N ALA A 890 30.31 16.85 23.81
CA ALA A 890 30.67 18.24 23.51
C ALA A 890 30.76 18.55 22.00
N GLY A 891 30.39 17.60 21.14
CA GLY A 891 30.34 17.78 19.68
C GLY A 891 31.68 17.57 18.96
N ILE A 892 32.63 16.85 19.56
CA ILE A 892 33.94 16.51 18.96
C ILE A 892 33.93 15.01 18.65
N PHE A 893 33.90 14.64 17.36
CA PHE A 893 33.68 13.26 16.88
C PHE A 893 34.79 12.71 15.99
N THR A 894 35.69 13.57 15.48
CA THR A 894 36.79 13.15 14.60
C THR A 894 38.13 13.66 15.09
N TYR A 895 39.22 13.01 14.67
CA TYR A 895 40.58 13.45 14.98
C TYR A 895 40.86 14.89 14.53
N GLN A 896 40.24 15.32 13.42
CA GLN A 896 40.35 16.71 12.96
C GLN A 896 39.63 17.67 13.91
N GLN A 897 38.41 17.38 14.34
CA GLN A 897 37.68 18.22 15.30
C GLN A 897 38.39 18.28 16.66
N LEU A 898 39.09 17.19 17.04
CA LEU A 898 39.91 17.14 18.26
C LEU A 898 41.16 18.04 18.13
N ALA A 899 41.81 18.06 16.97
CA ALA A 899 42.96 18.93 16.70
C ALA A 899 42.59 20.42 16.52
N ASP A 900 41.43 20.71 15.92
CA ASP A 900 40.89 22.07 15.79
C ASP A 900 40.37 22.62 17.13
N ALA A 901 40.02 21.74 18.09
CA ALA A 901 39.65 22.11 19.45
C ALA A 901 40.88 22.53 20.28
N GLY A 902 41.11 23.84 20.38
CA GLY A 902 42.22 24.38 21.17
C GLY A 902 42.24 23.90 22.63
N ARG A 903 43.46 23.67 23.15
CA ARG A 903 43.76 23.08 24.47
C ARG A 903 42.85 23.51 25.63
N ASP A 904 42.54 24.79 25.76
CA ASP A 904 41.73 25.29 26.87
C ASP A 904 40.28 24.73 26.81
N ARG A 905 39.72 24.58 25.61
CA ARG A 905 38.40 23.96 25.38
C ARG A 905 38.44 22.44 25.62
N LEU A 906 39.53 21.76 25.23
CA LEU A 906 39.70 20.34 25.58
C LEU A 906 39.81 20.13 27.08
N ALA A 907 40.52 21.00 27.81
CA ALA A 907 40.59 20.95 29.26
C ALA A 907 39.23 21.19 29.94
N GLU A 908 38.45 22.15 29.44
CA GLU A 908 37.08 22.44 29.90
C GLU A 908 36.12 21.26 29.66
N ILE A 909 36.17 20.63 28.48
CA ILE A 909 35.30 19.48 28.13
C ILE A 909 35.69 18.23 28.92
N ILE A 910 36.99 17.93 29.01
CA ILE A 910 37.48 16.68 29.60
C ILE A 910 37.43 16.72 31.12
N ASP A 911 37.52 17.90 31.78
CA ASP A 911 37.44 18.08 33.24
C ASP A 911 38.20 16.98 34.02
N ALA A 912 39.49 16.83 33.68
CA ALA A 912 40.35 15.82 34.25
C ALA A 912 40.92 16.27 35.61
N PRO A 913 40.84 15.45 36.67
CA PRO A 913 41.55 15.70 37.92
C PRO A 913 43.05 15.92 37.69
N GLU A 914 43.70 16.79 38.48
CA GLU A 914 45.11 17.20 38.27
C GLU A 914 46.10 16.02 38.11
N PHE A 915 45.82 14.88 38.72
CA PHE A 915 46.65 13.67 38.66
C PHE A 915 46.39 12.76 37.43
N ARG A 916 45.50 13.16 36.51
CA ARG A 916 45.07 12.40 35.32
C ARG A 916 44.84 13.28 34.07
N GLN A 917 45.37 14.49 34.02
CA GLN A 917 45.24 15.35 32.84
C GLN A 917 45.96 14.73 31.63
N PRO A 918 45.28 14.53 30.48
CA PRO A 918 45.92 14.17 29.22
C PRO A 918 46.92 15.22 28.76
N ASP A 919 47.91 14.83 27.96
CA ASP A 919 48.84 15.78 27.35
C ASP A 919 48.22 16.41 26.09
N TYR A 920 47.39 17.45 26.29
CA TYR A 920 46.73 18.25 25.25
C TYR A 920 47.69 19.03 24.30
N GLY A 921 48.93 18.57 24.14
CA GLY A 921 49.95 19.13 23.25
C GLY A 921 50.61 18.09 22.34
N GLN A 922 50.15 16.83 22.38
CA GLN A 922 50.46 15.75 21.43
C GLN A 922 49.22 15.45 20.57
#